data_AF-A0A8C0XPU7-F1
#
_entry.id   AF-A0A8C0XPU7-F1
#
_cell.length_a   1.000
_cell.length_b   1.000
_cell.length_c   1.000
_cell.angle_alpha   90.00
_cell.angle_beta   90.00
_cell.angle_gamma   90.00
#
_symmetry.space_group_name_H-M   'P 1'
#
loop_
_entity.id
_entity.type
_entity.pdbx_description
1 polymer ?
#
loop_
_entity_poly.entity_id
_entity_poly.type
_entity_poly.pdbx_seq_one_letter_code
_entity_poly.pdbx_strand_id
1 'polypeptide(L)'
;EVSVLIIWVSVSVSNPGDGASDVQLSHLNVTIMYYGCFFLCRGKGDSPEARALAKQVATALQNLQTKTNRAVANSRPAKAAVHLEGKIEQAQRWIDNPTVDDRGVGQAAIRGLVAEGHRLANVMMGPYRQDLLAKCDRVDQLTAQLADLAARGEGESPQARALASQLQDSLKDLKAQMQEAMTQEVSDVFSDTTTPIKLLAVAATAPPDTPNREEVFDERAANFENHSGRLGATAEKAAAVGTANKSTVEGIQASVKTARELTPQVVSAARILLRNPGNQAAYEHFETMKNQWIDNVEKMTGLVDEAIDTKSLLDASEEAIKKDLDKCKVAMANIQPQMLVAGATSIARRANRILLVAKREVENSEDPKFREAVKAASDELSKTISPMVMDAKAVAGNISDPGLQKSFLDSGYRILGAVAKVREAFQPQEPDFPPPPPDLEQLRLTDELAPPKPPLPEGEVPPPRPPPPEEKDEEFPEQKAGEVINQPMMMAARQLHDEARKWSSKPGFPAAEVGIGIVAEADAADAVGFSIPSDMEDDYEPELLLMPSNQPVNQPILAAAQSLHREATKWSSKGNDIIAAAKRMALLMAEMSRLCAKDIAKASDEVTRLAKEVAKQCTDKRIRTNLLQVCERIPTISTQLKILSTVKATMLGRTSISDEESEQVRVSCFWFLARSFSAFQMNSALGKFLVCGMDS
;
A
#
# COMPACT_ATOMS: atom_id res chain seq x y z
N GLU A 1 7.64 -47.77 -11.77
CA GLU A 1 7.11 -46.45 -11.34
C GLU A 1 7.50 -45.28 -12.26
N VAL A 2 8.72 -45.24 -12.83
CA VAL A 2 9.13 -44.18 -13.79
C VAL A 2 8.30 -44.15 -15.08
N SER A 3 7.79 -45.29 -15.55
CA SER A 3 6.96 -45.38 -16.78
C SER A 3 5.59 -44.69 -16.67
N VAL A 4 5.08 -44.47 -15.45
CA VAL A 4 3.78 -43.83 -15.22
C VAL A 4 3.88 -42.30 -15.28
N LEU A 5 5.05 -41.75 -14.95
CA LEU A 5 5.34 -40.31 -15.06
C LEU A 5 5.42 -39.83 -16.53
N ILE A 6 5.80 -40.73 -17.45
CA ILE A 6 6.02 -40.47 -18.89
C ILE A 6 4.70 -40.20 -19.63
N ILE A 7 3.61 -40.86 -19.22
CA ILE A 7 2.30 -40.71 -19.86
C ILE A 7 1.63 -39.40 -19.40
N TRP A 8 1.83 -39.00 -18.16
CA TRP A 8 1.15 -37.84 -17.58
C TRP A 8 1.65 -36.49 -18.12
N VAL A 9 2.95 -36.37 -18.38
CA VAL A 9 3.55 -35.15 -18.95
C VAL A 9 3.17 -34.99 -20.43
N SER A 10 3.04 -36.09 -21.18
CA SER A 10 2.71 -36.06 -22.62
C SER A 10 1.25 -35.67 -22.89
N VAL A 11 0.31 -36.04 -22.00
CA VAL A 11 -1.11 -35.69 -22.12
C VAL A 11 -1.38 -34.23 -21.74
N SER A 12 -0.57 -33.63 -20.85
CA SER A 12 -0.81 -32.27 -20.35
C SER A 12 -0.35 -31.15 -21.32
N VAL A 13 0.46 -31.46 -22.33
CA VAL A 13 1.02 -30.48 -23.29
C VAL A 13 0.25 -30.46 -24.61
N SER A 14 -0.68 -31.39 -24.84
CA SER A 14 -1.46 -31.46 -26.08
C SER A 14 -2.84 -30.83 -25.91
N ASN A 15 -2.91 -29.49 -25.88
CA ASN A 15 -4.12 -28.75 -26.22
C ASN A 15 -3.81 -27.89 -27.47
N PRO A 16 -4.62 -27.93 -28.53
CA PRO A 16 -4.20 -27.55 -29.87
C PRO A 16 -4.28 -26.03 -30.04
N GLY A 17 -3.13 -25.35 -29.95
CA GLY A 17 -3.07 -23.89 -30.09
C GLY A 17 -1.80 -23.34 -30.75
N ASP A 18 -0.64 -23.93 -30.50
CA ASP A 18 0.62 -23.40 -31.04
C ASP A 18 1.45 -24.47 -31.77
N GLY A 19 1.85 -24.14 -33.00
CA GLY A 19 2.43 -25.05 -33.97
C GLY A 19 3.93 -25.32 -33.80
N ALA A 20 4.34 -26.47 -34.34
CA ALA A 20 5.66 -26.93 -34.76
C ALA A 20 6.81 -26.99 -33.72
N SER A 21 6.95 -26.05 -32.80
CA SER A 21 8.10 -25.97 -31.87
C SER A 21 8.03 -26.96 -30.70
N ASP A 22 6.83 -27.31 -30.22
CA ASP A 22 6.64 -28.16 -29.04
C ASP A 22 6.77 -29.66 -29.35
N VAL A 23 6.51 -30.07 -30.59
CA VAL A 23 6.64 -31.47 -31.03
C VAL A 23 8.12 -31.89 -31.14
N GLN A 24 9.03 -30.95 -31.44
CA GLN A 24 10.46 -31.25 -31.46
C GLN A 24 11.06 -31.42 -30.05
N LEU A 25 10.57 -30.67 -29.04
CA LEU A 25 11.05 -30.78 -27.66
C LEU A 25 10.64 -32.10 -26.99
N SER A 26 9.41 -32.58 -27.24
CA SER A 26 8.92 -33.84 -26.67
C SER A 26 9.66 -35.04 -27.24
N HIS A 27 9.92 -35.07 -28.55
CA HIS A 27 10.70 -36.11 -29.19
C HIS A 27 12.16 -36.14 -28.69
N LEU A 28 12.81 -34.98 -28.55
CA LEU A 28 14.20 -34.89 -28.10
C LEU A 28 14.37 -35.37 -26.65
N ASN A 29 13.43 -35.01 -25.76
CA ASN A 29 13.48 -35.38 -24.34
C ASN A 29 13.25 -36.88 -24.10
N VAL A 30 12.37 -37.52 -24.88
CA VAL A 30 12.11 -38.97 -24.79
C VAL A 30 13.31 -39.78 -25.28
N THR A 31 13.95 -39.36 -26.39
CA THR A 31 15.15 -40.01 -26.91
C THR A 31 16.32 -39.92 -25.93
N ILE A 32 16.57 -38.74 -25.36
CA ILE A 32 17.67 -38.50 -24.42
C ILE A 32 17.54 -39.34 -23.13
N MET A 33 16.34 -39.47 -22.55
CA MET A 33 16.13 -40.30 -21.36
C MET A 33 16.31 -41.80 -21.65
N TYR A 34 15.89 -42.25 -22.83
CA TYR A 34 16.10 -43.64 -23.28
C TYR A 34 17.59 -43.99 -23.39
N TYR A 35 18.41 -43.09 -23.95
CA TYR A 35 19.86 -43.29 -24.03
C TYR A 35 20.56 -43.20 -22.67
N GLY A 36 20.11 -42.30 -21.76
CA GLY A 36 20.65 -42.21 -20.40
C GLY A 36 20.46 -43.49 -19.59
N CYS A 37 19.25 -44.04 -19.57
CA CYS A 37 18.98 -45.34 -18.95
C CYS A 37 19.74 -46.49 -19.62
N PHE A 38 19.90 -46.46 -20.94
CA PHE A 38 20.66 -47.47 -21.69
C PHE A 38 22.15 -47.51 -21.30
N PHE A 39 22.79 -46.36 -21.06
CA PHE A 39 24.18 -46.29 -20.61
C PHE A 39 24.35 -46.77 -19.16
N LEU A 40 23.40 -46.46 -18.28
CA LEU A 40 23.36 -46.94 -16.88
C LEU A 40 23.19 -48.46 -16.80
N CYS A 41 22.27 -49.05 -17.57
CA CYS A 41 22.04 -50.49 -17.59
C CYS A 41 23.18 -51.31 -18.24
N ARG A 42 24.06 -50.68 -19.03
CA ARG A 42 25.24 -51.32 -19.67
C ARG A 42 26.56 -51.13 -18.91
N GLY A 43 26.52 -50.65 -17.66
CA GLY A 43 27.71 -50.44 -16.85
C GLY A 43 28.61 -49.27 -17.32
N LYS A 44 28.11 -48.42 -18.22
CA LYS A 44 28.82 -47.24 -18.75
C LYS A 44 28.37 -45.93 -18.08
N GLY A 45 27.76 -46.01 -16.90
CA GLY A 45 27.25 -44.85 -16.16
C GLY A 45 28.33 -43.81 -15.80
N ASP A 46 29.58 -44.24 -15.65
CA ASP A 46 30.73 -43.35 -15.38
C ASP A 46 31.42 -42.82 -16.64
N SER A 47 30.92 -43.12 -17.83
CA SER A 47 31.51 -42.65 -19.08
C SER A 47 31.37 -41.11 -19.22
N PRO A 48 32.36 -40.43 -19.84
CA PRO A 48 32.26 -39.01 -20.16
C PRO A 48 30.99 -38.66 -20.96
N GLU A 49 30.57 -39.55 -21.85
CA GLU A 49 29.37 -39.39 -22.68
C GLU A 49 28.08 -39.48 -21.84
N ALA A 50 28.00 -40.41 -20.89
CA ALA A 50 26.85 -40.52 -19.97
C ALA A 50 26.76 -39.30 -19.04
N ARG A 51 27.91 -38.78 -18.56
CA ARG A 51 27.96 -37.56 -17.74
C ARG A 51 27.58 -36.31 -18.52
N ALA A 52 27.99 -36.19 -19.78
CA ALA A 52 27.59 -35.10 -20.67
C ALA A 52 26.09 -35.13 -20.97
N LEU A 53 25.52 -36.32 -21.23
CA LEU A 53 24.09 -36.50 -21.44
C LEU A 53 23.29 -36.17 -20.17
N ALA A 54 23.74 -36.59 -18.99
CA ALA A 54 23.12 -36.24 -17.72
C ALA A 54 23.10 -34.71 -17.48
N LYS A 55 24.19 -34.01 -17.81
CA LYS A 55 24.24 -32.53 -17.77
C LYS A 55 23.27 -31.88 -18.76
N GLN A 56 23.12 -32.46 -19.96
CA GLN A 56 22.17 -31.99 -20.96
C GLN A 56 20.72 -32.17 -20.49
N VAL A 57 20.38 -33.33 -19.88
CA VAL A 57 19.07 -33.59 -19.26
C VAL A 57 18.79 -32.59 -18.15
N ALA A 58 19.74 -32.37 -17.24
CA ALA A 58 19.58 -31.40 -16.16
C ALA A 58 19.28 -29.98 -16.70
N THR A 59 19.97 -29.58 -17.77
CA THR A 59 19.74 -28.30 -18.46
C THR A 59 18.34 -28.26 -19.10
N ALA A 60 17.91 -29.33 -19.75
CA ALA A 60 16.59 -29.44 -20.36
C ALA A 60 15.46 -29.39 -19.31
N LEU A 61 15.64 -30.04 -18.15
CA LEU A 61 14.71 -29.99 -17.03
C LEU A 61 14.60 -28.58 -16.44
N GLN A 62 15.72 -27.87 -16.28
CA GLN A 62 15.72 -26.47 -15.83
C GLN A 62 14.98 -25.56 -16.82
N ASN A 63 15.21 -25.75 -18.12
CA ASN A 63 14.51 -25.02 -19.18
C ASN A 63 13.00 -25.31 -19.17
N LEU A 64 12.61 -26.58 -18.98
CA LEU A 64 11.21 -26.97 -18.86
C LEU A 64 10.55 -26.32 -17.64
N GLN A 65 11.19 -26.37 -16.47
CA GLN A 65 10.71 -25.72 -15.25
C GLN A 65 10.53 -24.21 -15.48
N THR A 66 11.48 -23.55 -16.13
CA THR A 66 11.41 -22.11 -16.45
C THR A 66 10.25 -21.80 -17.39
N LYS A 67 10.07 -22.59 -18.45
CA LYS A 67 8.95 -22.44 -19.39
C LYS A 67 7.59 -22.67 -18.71
N THR A 68 7.47 -23.72 -17.90
CA THR A 68 6.25 -24.01 -17.13
C THR A 68 5.93 -22.88 -16.15
N ASN A 69 6.93 -22.39 -15.42
CA ASN A 69 6.76 -21.24 -14.51
C ASN A 69 6.32 -19.98 -15.27
N ARG A 70 6.89 -19.73 -16.45
CA ARG A 70 6.51 -18.59 -17.31
C ARG A 70 5.08 -18.74 -17.86
N ALA A 71 4.67 -19.95 -18.26
CA ALA A 71 3.30 -20.23 -18.69
C ALA A 71 2.29 -20.02 -17.56
N VAL A 72 2.61 -20.47 -16.34
CA VAL A 72 1.78 -20.23 -15.14
C VAL A 72 1.76 -18.75 -14.74
N ALA A 73 2.87 -18.03 -14.92
CA ALA A 73 2.92 -16.59 -14.66
C ALA A 73 2.09 -15.79 -15.67
N ASN A 74 2.18 -16.13 -16.96
CA ASN A 74 1.46 -15.46 -18.05
C ASN A 74 -0.05 -15.76 -18.05
N SER A 75 -0.47 -16.91 -17.50
CA SER A 75 -1.90 -17.24 -17.38
C SER A 75 -2.61 -16.45 -16.28
N ARG A 76 -1.86 -15.78 -15.39
CA ARG A 76 -2.41 -14.95 -14.32
C ARG A 76 -2.40 -13.48 -14.77
N PRO A 77 -3.55 -12.80 -14.78
CA PRO A 77 -3.57 -11.37 -15.05
C PRO A 77 -2.74 -10.63 -13.99
N ALA A 78 -2.16 -9.49 -14.37
CA ALA A 78 -1.46 -8.63 -13.43
C ALA A 78 -2.43 -8.22 -12.31
N LYS A 79 -2.00 -8.39 -11.06
CA LYS A 79 -2.86 -8.15 -9.89
C LYS A 79 -2.79 -6.69 -9.46
N ALA A 80 -3.96 -6.07 -9.33
CA ALA A 80 -4.09 -4.80 -8.63
C ALA A 80 -3.70 -4.94 -7.14
N ALA A 81 -3.41 -3.80 -6.51
CA ALA A 81 -3.16 -3.72 -5.08
C ALA A 81 -4.36 -4.25 -4.27
N VAL A 82 -4.09 -4.77 -3.08
CA VAL A 82 -5.12 -5.37 -2.21
C VAL A 82 -5.89 -4.29 -1.44
N HIS A 83 -5.19 -3.25 -0.97
CA HIS A 83 -5.73 -2.14 -0.17
C HIS A 83 -6.18 -0.98 -1.07
N LEU A 84 -7.09 -0.15 -0.55
CA LEU A 84 -7.73 0.95 -1.28
C LEU A 84 -6.73 1.94 -1.87
N GLU A 85 -5.85 2.52 -1.06
CA GLU A 85 -4.93 3.57 -1.51
C GLU A 85 -4.01 3.08 -2.64
N GLY A 86 -3.53 1.84 -2.57
CA GLY A 86 -2.72 1.25 -3.63
C GLY A 86 -3.49 1.05 -4.95
N LYS A 87 -4.81 0.79 -4.90
CA LYS A 87 -5.65 0.74 -6.10
C LYS A 87 -5.83 2.13 -6.70
N ILE A 88 -6.05 3.15 -5.86
CA ILE A 88 -6.16 4.54 -6.29
C ILE A 88 -4.85 5.02 -6.92
N GLU A 89 -3.71 4.71 -6.32
CA GLU A 89 -2.38 5.02 -6.87
C GLU A 89 -2.15 4.36 -8.24
N GLN A 90 -2.53 3.08 -8.39
CA GLN A 90 -2.43 2.37 -9.66
C GLN A 90 -3.37 2.94 -10.73
N ALA A 91 -4.61 3.27 -10.35
CA ALA A 91 -5.56 3.92 -11.23
C ALA A 91 -5.03 5.29 -11.69
N GLN A 92 -4.56 6.11 -10.74
CA GLN A 92 -4.03 7.45 -11.00
C GLN A 92 -2.84 7.42 -11.97
N ARG A 93 -1.91 6.48 -11.79
CA ARG A 93 -0.76 6.31 -12.69
C ARG A 93 -1.17 6.04 -14.14
N TRP A 94 -2.19 5.21 -14.32
CA TRP A 94 -2.73 4.93 -15.65
C TRP A 94 -3.49 6.14 -16.23
N ILE A 95 -4.24 6.87 -15.39
CA ILE A 95 -4.96 8.07 -15.83
C ILE A 95 -4.00 9.19 -16.26
N ASP A 96 -2.87 9.35 -15.56
CA ASP A 96 -1.84 10.34 -15.89
C ASP A 96 -1.13 10.01 -17.20
N ASN A 97 -0.90 8.72 -17.49
CA ASN A 97 -0.22 8.28 -18.70
C ASN A 97 -0.93 7.07 -19.35
N PRO A 98 -2.08 7.27 -20.02
CA PRO A 98 -2.89 6.17 -20.55
C PRO A 98 -2.22 5.38 -21.69
N THR A 99 -1.18 5.95 -22.31
CA THR A 99 -0.43 5.40 -23.45
C THR A 99 0.69 4.45 -23.03
N VAL A 100 1.09 4.46 -21.75
CA VAL A 100 2.18 3.61 -21.24
C VAL A 100 1.62 2.26 -20.81
N ASP A 101 2.21 1.17 -21.30
CA ASP A 101 1.80 -0.18 -20.92
C ASP A 101 2.12 -0.49 -19.45
N ASP A 102 1.08 -0.45 -18.62
CA ASP A 102 1.10 -0.81 -17.21
C ASP A 102 0.71 -2.29 -16.97
N ARG A 103 0.66 -3.10 -18.03
CA ARG A 103 0.17 -4.49 -18.05
C ARG A 103 -1.30 -4.62 -17.63
N GLY A 104 -2.09 -3.56 -17.81
CA GLY A 104 -3.52 -3.50 -17.48
C GLY A 104 -3.82 -3.33 -15.99
N VAL A 105 -2.82 -3.00 -15.16
CA VAL A 105 -2.94 -2.92 -13.70
C VAL A 105 -3.85 -1.77 -13.26
N GLY A 106 -3.74 -0.59 -13.87
CA GLY A 106 -4.53 0.60 -13.53
C GLY A 106 -6.00 0.40 -13.84
N GLN A 107 -6.34 -0.10 -15.03
CA GLN A 107 -7.74 -0.44 -15.35
C GLN A 107 -8.27 -1.58 -14.46
N ALA A 108 -7.44 -2.58 -14.12
CA ALA A 108 -7.84 -3.63 -13.19
C ALA A 108 -8.10 -3.07 -11.78
N ALA A 109 -7.34 -2.08 -11.35
CA ALA A 109 -7.56 -1.39 -10.08
C ALA A 109 -8.89 -0.62 -10.08
N ILE A 110 -9.21 0.12 -11.15
CA ILE A 110 -10.50 0.82 -11.31
C ILE A 110 -11.66 -0.18 -11.27
N ARG A 111 -11.60 -1.27 -12.06
CA ARG A 111 -12.63 -2.33 -12.02
C ARG A 111 -12.79 -2.92 -10.63
N GLY A 112 -11.69 -3.11 -9.90
CA GLY A 112 -11.71 -3.58 -8.52
C GLY A 112 -12.37 -2.59 -7.55
N LEU A 113 -12.20 -1.28 -7.75
CA LEU A 113 -12.87 -0.24 -6.97
C LEU A 113 -14.37 -0.21 -7.26
N VAL A 114 -14.75 -0.24 -8.53
CA VAL A 114 -16.15 -0.25 -8.95
C VAL A 114 -16.88 -1.52 -8.50
N ALA A 115 -16.24 -2.69 -8.57
CA ALA A 115 -16.82 -3.92 -8.04
C ALA A 115 -17.09 -3.84 -6.53
N GLU A 116 -16.22 -3.17 -5.78
CA GLU A 116 -16.41 -2.97 -4.35
C GLU A 116 -17.51 -1.94 -4.06
N GLY A 117 -17.63 -0.89 -4.88
CA GLY A 117 -18.75 0.05 -4.85
C GLY A 117 -20.11 -0.64 -5.06
N HIS A 118 -20.20 -1.54 -6.04
CA HIS A 118 -21.37 -2.38 -6.25
C HIS A 118 -21.67 -3.27 -5.03
N ARG A 119 -20.64 -3.86 -4.42
CA ARG A 119 -20.79 -4.72 -3.25
C ARG A 119 -21.30 -3.97 -2.02
N LEU A 120 -20.86 -2.73 -1.82
CA LEU A 120 -21.40 -1.83 -0.80
C LEU A 120 -22.83 -1.43 -1.13
N ALA A 121 -23.11 -1.01 -2.37
CA ALA A 121 -24.45 -0.61 -2.79
C ALA A 121 -25.50 -1.71 -2.60
N ASN A 122 -25.10 -2.99 -2.72
CA ASN A 122 -26.01 -4.12 -2.60
C ASN A 122 -26.67 -4.27 -1.21
N VAL A 123 -26.06 -3.74 -0.16
CA VAL A 123 -26.61 -3.77 1.21
C VAL A 123 -27.25 -2.44 1.64
N MET A 124 -27.20 -1.42 0.78
CA MET A 124 -27.77 -0.10 1.04
C MET A 124 -29.23 0.01 0.61
N MET A 125 -29.94 0.97 1.18
CA MET A 125 -31.38 1.21 0.94
C MET A 125 -31.61 2.26 -0.15
N GLY A 126 -32.53 1.95 -1.08
CA GLY A 126 -33.18 2.88 -2.02
C GLY A 126 -32.29 3.97 -2.62
N PRO A 127 -32.45 5.23 -2.19
CA PRO A 127 -31.79 6.39 -2.81
C PRO A 127 -30.26 6.35 -2.68
N TYR A 128 -29.72 5.94 -1.53
CA TYR A 128 -28.27 5.85 -1.33
C TYR A 128 -27.62 4.76 -2.17
N ARG A 129 -28.35 3.65 -2.40
CA ARG A 129 -27.93 2.59 -3.31
C ARG A 129 -27.82 3.10 -4.74
N GLN A 130 -28.84 3.82 -5.22
CA GLN A 130 -28.87 4.34 -6.59
C GLN A 130 -27.77 5.38 -6.82
N ASP A 131 -27.53 6.27 -5.85
CA ASP A 131 -26.43 7.26 -5.94
C ASP A 131 -25.06 6.60 -6.07
N LEU A 132 -24.76 5.59 -5.22
CA LEU A 132 -23.49 4.87 -5.29
C LEU A 132 -23.32 4.09 -6.60
N LEU A 133 -24.39 3.47 -7.11
CA LEU A 133 -24.37 2.78 -8.40
C LEU A 133 -24.15 3.77 -9.56
N ALA A 134 -24.79 4.95 -9.53
CA ALA A 134 -24.59 5.97 -10.55
C ALA A 134 -23.13 6.46 -10.60
N LYS A 135 -22.47 6.61 -9.44
CA LYS A 135 -21.04 6.93 -9.37
C LYS A 135 -20.16 5.81 -9.93
N CYS A 136 -20.51 4.55 -9.63
CA CYS A 136 -19.83 3.38 -10.20
C CYS A 136 -19.92 3.35 -11.74
N ASP A 137 -21.12 3.49 -12.28
CA ASP A 137 -21.38 3.50 -13.72
C ASP A 137 -20.65 4.67 -14.41
N ARG A 138 -20.60 5.83 -13.76
CA ARG A 138 -19.88 7.01 -14.27
C ARG A 138 -18.37 6.76 -14.38
N VAL A 139 -17.76 6.14 -13.36
CA VAL A 139 -16.34 5.79 -13.36
C VAL A 139 -16.03 4.76 -14.46
N ASP A 140 -16.86 3.72 -14.60
CA ASP A 140 -16.69 2.72 -15.66
C ASP A 140 -16.83 3.34 -17.06
N GLN A 141 -17.82 4.21 -17.25
CA GLN A 141 -18.03 4.92 -18.51
C GLN A 141 -16.81 5.79 -18.89
N LEU A 142 -16.30 6.60 -17.96
CA LEU A 142 -15.15 7.47 -18.20
C LEU A 142 -13.87 6.66 -18.47
N THR A 143 -13.69 5.55 -17.75
CA THR A 143 -12.56 4.64 -17.94
C THR A 143 -12.58 4.01 -19.33
N ALA A 144 -13.75 3.54 -19.79
CA ALA A 144 -13.89 2.97 -21.13
C ALA A 144 -13.59 4.00 -22.23
N GLN A 145 -14.05 5.25 -22.09
CA GLN A 145 -13.76 6.32 -23.05
C GLN A 145 -12.28 6.67 -23.10
N LEU A 146 -11.62 6.80 -21.95
CA LEU A 146 -10.19 7.09 -21.90
C LEU A 146 -9.35 5.93 -22.48
N ALA A 147 -9.74 4.69 -22.21
CA ALA A 147 -9.09 3.51 -22.77
C ALA A 147 -9.24 3.42 -24.31
N ASP A 148 -10.41 3.75 -24.86
CA ASP A 148 -10.64 3.78 -26.31
C ASP A 148 -9.80 4.88 -26.99
N LEU A 149 -9.74 6.09 -26.42
CA LEU A 149 -8.86 7.15 -26.92
C LEU A 149 -7.38 6.75 -26.88
N ALA A 150 -6.93 6.13 -25.78
CA ALA A 150 -5.56 5.63 -25.67
C ALA A 150 -5.26 4.54 -26.72
N ALA A 151 -6.19 3.61 -26.96
CA ALA A 151 -6.05 2.54 -27.95
C ALA A 151 -5.97 3.08 -29.40
N ARG A 152 -6.59 4.23 -29.67
CA ARG A 152 -6.51 4.93 -30.95
C ARG A 152 -5.24 5.77 -31.13
N GLY A 153 -4.38 5.82 -30.10
CA GLY A 153 -3.19 6.66 -30.08
C GLY A 153 -3.46 8.13 -29.71
N GLU A 154 -4.67 8.47 -29.27
CA GLU A 154 -5.12 9.83 -28.92
C GLU A 154 -5.10 10.08 -27.39
N GLY A 155 -4.34 9.27 -26.63
CA GLY A 155 -4.30 9.33 -25.16
C GLY A 155 -3.71 10.62 -24.57
N GLU A 156 -3.05 11.45 -25.38
CA GLU A 156 -2.55 12.77 -24.98
C GLU A 156 -3.36 13.95 -25.56
N SER A 157 -4.47 13.66 -26.25
CA SER A 157 -5.33 14.69 -26.81
C SER A 157 -5.92 15.59 -25.70
N PRO A 158 -6.29 16.85 -26.01
CA PRO A 158 -7.01 17.71 -25.05
C PRO A 158 -8.28 17.05 -24.50
N GLN A 159 -8.96 16.24 -25.33
CA GLN A 159 -10.13 15.45 -24.93
C GLN A 159 -9.75 14.36 -23.91
N ALA A 160 -8.68 13.61 -24.16
CA ALA A 160 -8.19 12.59 -23.22
C ALA A 160 -7.77 13.22 -21.88
N ARG A 161 -7.10 14.38 -21.88
CA ARG A 161 -6.75 15.11 -20.65
C ARG A 161 -7.99 15.58 -19.87
N ALA A 162 -9.02 16.07 -20.57
CA ALA A 162 -10.28 16.46 -19.93
C ALA A 162 -11.01 15.26 -19.31
N LEU A 163 -11.05 14.12 -20.01
CA LEU A 163 -11.63 12.87 -19.48
C LEU A 163 -10.83 12.32 -18.30
N ALA A 164 -9.50 12.39 -18.36
CA ALA A 164 -8.61 12.02 -17.27
C ALA A 164 -8.92 12.83 -16.00
N SER A 165 -9.02 14.16 -16.10
CA SER A 165 -9.39 15.02 -14.97
C SER A 165 -10.78 14.65 -14.41
N GLN A 166 -11.79 14.47 -15.27
CA GLN A 166 -13.14 14.08 -14.81
C GLN A 166 -13.15 12.71 -14.11
N LEU A 167 -12.33 11.78 -14.59
CA LEU A 167 -12.20 10.45 -13.99
C LEU A 167 -11.49 10.50 -12.63
N GLN A 168 -10.46 11.35 -12.48
CA GLN A 168 -9.79 11.58 -11.20
C GLN A 168 -10.76 12.09 -10.14
N ASP A 169 -11.56 13.12 -10.47
CA ASP A 169 -12.56 13.67 -9.56
C ASP A 169 -13.64 12.63 -9.22
N SER A 170 -14.14 11.91 -10.23
CA SER A 170 -15.14 10.85 -10.03
C SER A 170 -14.63 9.71 -9.14
N LEU A 171 -13.36 9.33 -9.27
CA LEU A 171 -12.73 8.32 -8.41
C LEU A 171 -12.58 8.80 -6.96
N LYS A 172 -12.25 10.08 -6.77
CA LYS A 172 -12.16 10.69 -5.44
C LYS A 172 -13.53 10.70 -4.75
N ASP A 173 -14.58 11.06 -5.47
CA ASP A 173 -15.95 11.07 -4.97
C ASP A 173 -16.46 9.65 -4.68
N LEU A 174 -16.17 8.69 -5.57
CA LEU A 174 -16.50 7.28 -5.35
C LEU A 174 -15.79 6.74 -4.10
N LYS A 175 -14.50 7.04 -3.94
CA LYS A 175 -13.73 6.67 -2.75
C LYS A 175 -14.39 7.18 -1.47
N ALA A 176 -14.72 8.48 -1.41
CA ALA A 176 -15.35 9.09 -0.25
C ALA A 176 -16.70 8.44 0.08
N GLN A 177 -17.56 8.25 -0.94
CA GLN A 177 -18.87 7.62 -0.76
C GLN A 177 -18.77 6.17 -0.26
N MET A 178 -17.82 5.40 -0.79
CA MET A 178 -17.60 4.02 -0.36
C MET A 178 -17.10 3.96 1.09
N GLN A 179 -16.19 4.86 1.48
CA GLN A 179 -15.68 4.95 2.86
C GLN A 179 -16.78 5.34 3.85
N GLU A 180 -17.64 6.29 3.49
CA GLU A 180 -18.80 6.68 4.29
C GLU A 180 -19.75 5.49 4.47
N ALA A 181 -20.16 4.85 3.37
CA ALA A 181 -21.08 3.71 3.39
C ALA A 181 -20.53 2.53 4.22
N MET A 182 -19.25 2.22 4.06
CA MET A 182 -18.56 1.17 4.84
C MET A 182 -18.52 1.53 6.33
N THR A 183 -18.25 2.78 6.69
CA THR A 183 -18.20 3.24 8.08
C THR A 183 -19.56 3.09 8.76
N GLN A 184 -20.65 3.43 8.06
CA GLN A 184 -22.01 3.22 8.54
C GLN A 184 -22.31 1.72 8.76
N GLU A 185 -21.97 0.87 7.78
CA GLU A 185 -22.18 -0.58 7.89
C GLU A 185 -21.41 -1.18 9.07
N VAL A 186 -20.16 -0.74 9.30
CA VAL A 186 -19.37 -1.19 10.45
C VAL A 186 -19.98 -0.71 11.77
N SER A 187 -20.38 0.56 11.86
CA SER A 187 -21.04 1.09 13.07
C SER A 187 -22.27 0.26 13.45
N ASP A 188 -23.04 -0.19 12.46
CA ASP A 188 -24.22 -1.03 12.67
C ASP A 188 -23.88 -2.49 12.99
N VAL A 189 -23.08 -3.16 12.15
CA VAL A 189 -22.83 -4.61 12.24
C VAL A 189 -21.97 -4.96 13.45
N PHE A 190 -20.98 -4.13 13.79
CA PHE A 190 -20.09 -4.34 14.94
C PHE A 190 -20.57 -3.66 16.23
N SER A 191 -21.79 -3.13 16.26
CA SER A 191 -22.42 -2.61 17.49
C SER A 191 -22.68 -3.71 18.52
N ASP A 192 -22.95 -4.94 18.06
CA ASP A 192 -23.11 -6.12 18.89
C ASP A 192 -22.53 -7.34 18.22
N THR A 193 -21.41 -7.81 18.74
CA THR A 193 -20.67 -8.94 18.20
C THR A 193 -20.90 -10.24 18.98
N THR A 194 -21.56 -10.19 20.15
CA THR A 194 -21.59 -11.34 21.09
C THR A 194 -22.98 -11.80 21.50
N THR A 195 -24.04 -11.02 21.31
CA THR A 195 -25.40 -11.47 21.70
C THR A 195 -25.83 -12.75 20.99
N PRO A 196 -25.63 -12.93 19.66
CA PRO A 196 -26.09 -14.15 18.99
C PRO A 196 -25.45 -15.43 19.55
N ILE A 197 -24.14 -15.41 19.86
CA ILE A 197 -23.47 -16.55 20.48
C ILE A 197 -23.88 -16.77 21.95
N LYS A 198 -24.18 -15.69 22.69
CA LYS A 198 -24.74 -15.79 24.06
C LYS A 198 -26.14 -16.43 24.04
N LEU A 199 -26.99 -16.06 23.09
CA LEU A 199 -28.32 -16.67 22.92
C LEU A 199 -28.22 -18.14 22.50
N LEU A 200 -27.25 -18.48 21.65
CA LEU A 200 -26.94 -19.88 21.32
C LEU A 200 -26.50 -20.68 22.56
N ALA A 201 -25.64 -20.11 23.41
CA ALA A 201 -25.21 -20.75 24.65
C ALA A 201 -26.40 -21.02 25.61
N VAL A 202 -27.30 -20.04 25.76
CA VAL A 202 -28.54 -20.20 26.55
C VAL A 202 -29.43 -21.29 25.96
N ALA A 203 -29.61 -21.32 24.63
CA ALA A 203 -30.40 -22.37 23.97
C ALA A 203 -29.77 -23.77 24.11
N ALA A 204 -28.44 -23.88 24.01
CA ALA A 204 -27.71 -25.15 24.15
C ALA A 204 -27.83 -25.76 25.56
N THR A 205 -27.95 -24.91 26.58
CA THR A 205 -28.08 -25.27 27.99
C THR A 205 -29.52 -25.35 28.49
N ALA A 206 -30.49 -25.17 27.60
CA ALA A 206 -31.91 -25.23 27.94
C ALA A 206 -32.28 -26.59 28.58
N PRO A 207 -33.10 -26.59 29.65
CA PRO A 207 -33.59 -27.82 30.29
C PRO A 207 -34.26 -28.80 29.32
N PRO A 208 -34.14 -30.13 29.52
CA PRO A 208 -34.68 -31.13 28.59
C PRO A 208 -36.20 -31.09 28.42
N ASP A 209 -36.92 -30.57 29.42
CA ASP A 209 -38.38 -30.41 29.47
C ASP A 209 -38.87 -29.11 28.80
N THR A 210 -37.95 -28.27 28.29
CA THR A 210 -38.32 -27.03 27.61
C THR A 210 -39.09 -27.33 26.32
N PRO A 211 -40.30 -26.76 26.12
CA PRO A 211 -41.03 -26.91 24.86
C PRO A 211 -40.24 -26.35 23.67
N ASN A 212 -40.33 -27.00 22.52
CA ASN A 212 -39.69 -26.58 21.26
C ASN A 212 -38.17 -26.36 21.35
N ARG A 213 -37.50 -27.07 22.26
CA ARG A 213 -36.06 -26.92 22.54
C ARG A 213 -35.18 -27.02 21.30
N GLU A 214 -35.42 -28.00 20.43
CA GLU A 214 -34.64 -28.17 19.20
C GLU A 214 -34.90 -27.05 18.19
N GLU A 215 -36.16 -26.66 17.99
CA GLU A 215 -36.55 -25.58 17.07
C GLU A 215 -35.93 -24.23 17.51
N VAL A 216 -36.02 -23.91 18.80
CA VAL A 216 -35.41 -22.69 19.36
C VAL A 216 -33.89 -22.74 19.22
N PHE A 217 -33.26 -23.89 19.47
CA PHE A 217 -31.83 -24.05 19.27
C PHE A 217 -31.44 -23.81 17.82
N ASP A 218 -32.13 -24.43 16.85
CA ASP A 218 -31.83 -24.29 15.44
C ASP A 218 -32.05 -22.86 14.94
N GLU A 219 -33.08 -22.16 15.44
CA GLU A 219 -33.27 -20.72 15.17
C GLU A 219 -32.10 -19.89 15.70
N ARG A 220 -31.63 -20.15 16.94
CA ARG A 220 -30.48 -19.42 17.51
C ARG A 220 -29.17 -19.76 16.82
N ALA A 221 -28.97 -21.01 16.42
CA ALA A 221 -27.80 -21.45 15.64
C ALA A 221 -27.77 -20.76 14.28
N ALA A 222 -28.87 -20.77 13.53
CA ALA A 222 -28.96 -20.09 12.24
C ALA A 222 -28.75 -18.57 12.37
N ASN A 223 -29.32 -17.95 13.40
CA ASN A 223 -29.08 -16.53 13.70
C ASN A 223 -27.60 -16.23 13.99
N PHE A 224 -26.92 -17.09 14.75
CA PHE A 224 -25.50 -16.97 15.02
C PHE A 224 -24.65 -17.12 13.74
N GLU A 225 -24.92 -18.14 12.91
CA GLU A 225 -24.20 -18.37 11.65
C GLU A 225 -24.36 -17.19 10.69
N ASN A 226 -25.60 -16.72 10.50
CA ASN A 226 -25.90 -15.55 9.67
C ASN A 226 -25.20 -14.29 10.19
N HIS A 227 -25.20 -14.08 11.51
CA HIS A 227 -24.52 -12.95 12.12
C HIS A 227 -23.00 -13.03 11.97
N SER A 228 -22.39 -14.18 12.22
CA SER A 228 -20.96 -14.43 12.01
C SER A 228 -20.55 -14.20 10.55
N GLY A 229 -21.35 -14.68 9.60
CA GLY A 229 -21.17 -14.43 8.17
C GLY A 229 -21.22 -12.92 7.84
N ARG A 230 -22.16 -12.17 8.43
CA ARG A 230 -22.25 -10.72 8.26
C ARG A 230 -21.06 -9.96 8.85
N LEU A 231 -20.58 -10.35 10.04
CA LEU A 231 -19.35 -9.78 10.63
C LEU A 231 -18.17 -9.96 9.67
N GLY A 232 -17.97 -11.19 9.18
CA GLY A 232 -16.89 -11.50 8.24
C GLY A 232 -17.00 -10.74 6.92
N ALA A 233 -18.20 -10.68 6.33
CA ALA A 233 -18.44 -9.95 5.09
C ALA A 233 -18.20 -8.43 5.25
N THR A 234 -18.56 -7.86 6.40
CA THR A 234 -18.37 -6.44 6.72
C THR A 234 -16.90 -6.13 6.94
N ALA A 235 -16.19 -6.99 7.67
CA ALA A 235 -14.75 -6.87 7.88
C ALA A 235 -13.97 -6.92 6.55
N GLU A 236 -14.38 -7.78 5.61
CA GLU A 236 -13.80 -7.79 4.26
C GLU A 236 -14.02 -6.46 3.51
N LYS A 237 -15.14 -5.75 3.72
CA LYS A 237 -15.35 -4.40 3.14
C LYS A 237 -14.43 -3.37 3.77
N ALA A 238 -14.32 -3.39 5.10
CA ALA A 238 -13.40 -2.52 5.82
C ALA A 238 -11.95 -2.75 5.36
N ALA A 239 -11.54 -4.00 5.11
CA ALA A 239 -10.22 -4.30 4.55
C ALA A 239 -10.04 -3.84 3.09
N ALA A 240 -11.10 -3.82 2.28
CA ALA A 240 -11.04 -3.44 0.87
C ALA A 240 -11.11 -1.93 0.62
N VAL A 241 -11.84 -1.19 1.46
CA VAL A 241 -12.22 0.23 1.30
C VAL A 241 -11.72 1.11 2.45
N GLY A 242 -11.28 0.52 3.56
CA GLY A 242 -10.75 1.28 4.70
C GLY A 242 -9.43 1.98 4.41
N THR A 243 -8.96 2.72 5.41
CA THR A 243 -7.64 3.36 5.47
C THR A 243 -6.55 2.40 5.93
N ALA A 244 -6.83 1.09 5.96
CA ALA A 244 -5.92 0.07 6.43
C ALA A 244 -4.66 -0.05 5.56
N ASN A 245 -3.53 -0.23 6.23
CA ASN A 245 -2.29 -0.63 5.57
C ASN A 245 -2.35 -2.12 5.18
N LYS A 246 -1.35 -2.58 4.40
CA LYS A 246 -1.30 -3.96 3.92
C LYS A 246 -1.35 -5.00 5.05
N SER A 247 -0.64 -4.80 6.16
CA SER A 247 -0.62 -5.75 7.28
C SER A 247 -1.96 -5.84 8.00
N THR A 248 -2.64 -4.71 8.20
CA THR A 248 -3.97 -4.67 8.82
C THR A 248 -4.98 -5.38 7.93
N VAL A 249 -4.93 -5.16 6.61
CA VAL A 249 -5.76 -5.90 5.63
C VAL A 249 -5.53 -7.41 5.71
N GLU A 250 -4.27 -7.87 5.72
CA GLU A 250 -3.93 -9.29 5.85
C GLU A 250 -4.40 -9.86 7.21
N GLY A 251 -4.26 -9.09 8.29
CA GLY A 251 -4.76 -9.45 9.62
C GLY A 251 -6.27 -9.62 9.66
N ILE A 252 -7.03 -8.71 9.05
CA ILE A 252 -8.49 -8.80 8.94
C ILE A 252 -8.87 -10.07 8.16
N GLN A 253 -8.26 -10.30 6.99
CA GLN A 253 -8.52 -11.47 6.16
C GLN A 253 -8.24 -12.79 6.91
N ALA A 254 -7.16 -12.84 7.69
CA ALA A 254 -6.85 -13.99 8.53
C ALA A 254 -7.92 -14.22 9.60
N SER A 255 -8.33 -13.17 10.32
CA SER A 255 -9.39 -13.29 11.34
C SER A 255 -10.76 -13.66 10.74
N VAL A 256 -11.10 -13.15 9.54
CA VAL A 256 -12.33 -13.55 8.83
C VAL A 256 -12.30 -15.02 8.46
N LYS A 257 -11.16 -15.51 7.97
CA LYS A 257 -10.97 -16.94 7.68
C LYS A 257 -11.16 -17.79 8.94
N THR A 258 -10.52 -17.43 10.05
CA THR A 258 -10.69 -18.13 11.33
C THR A 258 -12.14 -18.09 11.82
N ALA A 259 -12.86 -16.97 11.66
CA ALA A 259 -14.28 -16.91 12.03
C ALA A 259 -15.12 -17.89 11.20
N ARG A 260 -14.89 -17.98 9.88
CA ARG A 260 -15.57 -18.94 8.99
C ARG A 260 -15.29 -20.40 9.38
N GLU A 261 -14.08 -20.69 9.83
CA GLU A 261 -13.68 -22.04 10.27
C GLU A 261 -14.26 -22.43 11.65
N LEU A 262 -14.27 -21.48 12.61
CA LEU A 262 -14.75 -21.72 13.98
C LEU A 262 -16.28 -21.74 14.09
N THR A 263 -16.99 -20.95 13.30
CA THR A 263 -18.46 -20.83 13.37
C THR A 263 -19.20 -22.18 13.35
N PRO A 264 -18.98 -23.08 12.36
CA PRO A 264 -19.66 -24.38 12.33
C PRO A 264 -19.18 -25.32 13.46
N GLN A 265 -17.95 -25.16 13.94
CA GLN A 265 -17.43 -25.94 15.08
C GLN A 265 -18.12 -25.55 16.39
N VAL A 266 -18.33 -24.25 16.62
CA VAL A 266 -19.11 -23.73 17.76
C VAL A 266 -20.53 -24.29 17.74
N VAL A 267 -21.21 -24.22 16.58
CA VAL A 267 -22.58 -24.75 16.43
C VAL A 267 -22.63 -26.25 16.69
N SER A 268 -21.65 -27.00 16.19
CA SER A 268 -21.54 -28.44 16.41
C SER A 268 -21.33 -28.78 17.88
N ALA A 269 -20.43 -28.07 18.57
CA ALA A 269 -20.19 -28.24 20.01
C ALA A 269 -21.44 -27.89 20.82
N ALA A 270 -22.15 -26.80 20.47
CA ALA A 270 -23.40 -26.41 21.09
C ALA A 270 -24.50 -27.47 20.91
N ARG A 271 -24.58 -28.10 19.73
CA ARG A 271 -25.53 -29.17 19.44
C ARG A 271 -25.20 -30.46 20.20
N ILE A 272 -23.91 -30.77 20.40
CA ILE A 272 -23.48 -31.88 21.25
C ILE A 272 -23.91 -31.64 22.70
N LEU A 273 -23.72 -30.41 23.21
CA LEU A 273 -24.18 -30.01 24.54
C LEU A 273 -25.70 -30.11 24.68
N LEU A 274 -26.46 -29.69 23.66
CA LEU A 274 -27.91 -29.84 23.62
C LEU A 274 -28.34 -31.30 23.78
N ARG A 275 -27.70 -32.23 23.06
CA ARG A 275 -28.03 -33.67 23.12
C ARG A 275 -27.60 -34.36 24.41
N ASN A 276 -26.66 -33.78 25.15
CA ASN A 276 -26.09 -34.37 26.37
C ASN A 276 -26.20 -33.40 27.57
N PRO A 277 -27.41 -33.13 28.08
CA PRO A 277 -27.59 -32.25 29.23
C PRO A 277 -26.80 -32.74 30.45
N GLY A 278 -26.07 -31.83 31.11
CA GLY A 278 -25.27 -32.15 32.30
C GLY A 278 -23.92 -32.83 32.03
N ASN A 279 -23.55 -33.07 30.76
CA ASN A 279 -22.24 -33.60 30.41
C ASN A 279 -21.16 -32.51 30.50
N GLN A 280 -20.28 -32.63 31.51
CA GLN A 280 -19.22 -31.67 31.77
C GLN A 280 -18.22 -31.54 30.60
N ALA A 281 -17.84 -32.64 29.95
CA ALA A 281 -16.90 -32.61 28.84
C ALA A 281 -17.48 -31.90 27.61
N ALA A 282 -18.79 -32.07 27.35
CA ALA A 282 -19.47 -31.35 26.27
C ALA A 282 -19.56 -29.84 26.57
N TYR A 283 -19.79 -29.48 27.83
CA TYR A 283 -19.81 -28.08 28.27
C TYR A 283 -18.44 -27.42 28.12
N GLU A 284 -17.38 -28.06 28.61
CA GLU A 284 -16.00 -27.54 28.48
C GLU A 284 -15.56 -27.40 27.02
N HIS A 285 -15.91 -28.36 26.16
CA HIS A 285 -15.64 -28.26 24.73
C HIS A 285 -16.37 -27.08 24.09
N PHE A 286 -17.67 -26.91 24.37
CA PHE A 286 -18.45 -25.76 23.88
C PHE A 286 -17.88 -24.43 24.38
N GLU A 287 -17.58 -24.30 25.67
CA GLU A 287 -16.99 -23.08 26.24
C GLU A 287 -15.65 -22.73 25.59
N THR A 288 -14.80 -23.74 25.34
CA THR A 288 -13.52 -23.55 24.66
C THR A 288 -13.72 -23.02 23.24
N MET A 289 -14.60 -23.63 22.45
CA MET A 289 -14.90 -23.19 21.08
C MET A 289 -15.55 -21.80 21.06
N LYS A 290 -16.49 -21.54 21.98
CA LYS A 290 -17.15 -20.24 22.13
C LYS A 290 -16.13 -19.14 22.42
N ASN A 291 -15.25 -19.36 23.38
CA ASN A 291 -14.27 -18.35 23.78
C ASN A 291 -13.23 -18.11 22.67
N GLN A 292 -12.75 -19.16 21.99
CA GLN A 292 -11.88 -18.99 20.83
C GLN A 292 -12.53 -18.17 19.71
N TRP A 293 -13.84 -18.36 19.46
CA TRP A 293 -14.57 -17.55 18.49
C TRP A 293 -14.71 -16.10 18.95
N ILE A 294 -15.05 -15.87 20.23
CA ILE A 294 -15.16 -14.52 20.81
C ILE A 294 -13.81 -13.78 20.72
N ASP A 295 -12.73 -14.42 21.13
CA ASP A 295 -11.37 -13.84 21.09
C ASP A 295 -10.99 -13.43 19.66
N ASN A 296 -11.28 -14.27 18.66
CA ASN A 296 -11.04 -13.95 17.26
C ASN A 296 -11.92 -12.78 16.77
N VAL A 297 -13.17 -12.69 17.20
CA VAL A 297 -14.08 -11.60 16.84
C VAL A 297 -13.68 -10.29 17.52
N GLU A 298 -13.19 -10.32 18.75
CA GLU A 298 -12.63 -9.15 19.43
C GLU A 298 -11.38 -8.64 18.71
N LYS A 299 -10.48 -9.56 18.33
CA LYS A 299 -9.32 -9.24 17.48
C LYS A 299 -9.74 -8.65 16.14
N MET A 300 -10.70 -9.26 15.46
CA MET A 300 -11.24 -8.76 14.19
C MET A 300 -11.81 -7.35 14.35
N THR A 301 -12.56 -7.11 15.42
CA THR A 301 -13.16 -5.81 15.73
C THR A 301 -12.07 -4.75 15.89
N GLY A 302 -11.00 -5.04 16.63
CA GLY A 302 -9.87 -4.11 16.79
C GLY A 302 -9.20 -3.76 15.46
N LEU A 303 -8.99 -4.75 14.58
CA LEU A 303 -8.38 -4.53 13.25
C LEU A 303 -9.32 -3.77 12.30
N VAL A 304 -10.63 -4.03 12.37
CA VAL A 304 -11.63 -3.28 11.60
C VAL A 304 -11.73 -1.84 12.08
N ASP A 305 -11.71 -1.60 13.39
CA ASP A 305 -11.70 -0.24 13.95
C ASP A 305 -10.43 0.52 13.53
N GLU A 306 -9.28 -0.14 13.46
CA GLU A 306 -8.03 0.43 12.93
C GLU A 306 -8.10 0.78 11.43
N ALA A 307 -8.91 0.04 10.67
CA ALA A 307 -9.10 0.26 9.23
C ALA A 307 -10.03 1.44 8.91
N ILE A 308 -10.59 2.09 9.91
CA ILE A 308 -11.58 3.15 9.76
C ILE A 308 -11.04 4.41 10.43
N ASP A 309 -11.34 5.56 9.83
CA ASP A 309 -11.05 6.84 10.47
C ASP A 309 -11.90 7.00 11.74
N THR A 310 -11.23 7.16 12.89
CA THR A 310 -11.90 7.24 14.20
C THR A 310 -12.93 8.37 14.25
N LYS A 311 -12.64 9.53 13.65
CA LYS A 311 -13.59 10.66 13.63
C LYS A 311 -14.86 10.27 12.87
N SER A 312 -14.71 9.70 11.67
CA SER A 312 -15.82 9.21 10.85
C SER A 312 -16.64 8.15 11.56
N LEU A 313 -15.99 7.25 12.31
CA LEU A 313 -16.67 6.23 13.12
C LEU A 313 -17.47 6.85 14.27
N LEU A 314 -16.94 7.88 14.93
CA LEU A 314 -17.64 8.60 16.00
C LEU A 314 -18.84 9.37 15.44
N ASP A 315 -18.69 10.06 14.31
CA ASP A 315 -19.79 10.76 13.62
C ASP A 315 -20.91 9.79 13.19
N ALA A 316 -20.55 8.66 12.58
CA ALA A 316 -21.51 7.62 12.22
C ALA A 316 -22.25 7.04 13.44
N SER A 317 -21.53 6.83 14.54
CA SER A 317 -22.10 6.29 15.77
C SER A 317 -23.01 7.29 16.49
N GLU A 318 -22.66 8.58 16.50
CA GLU A 318 -23.52 9.65 17.01
C GLU A 318 -24.83 9.73 16.22
N GLU A 319 -24.74 9.72 14.89
CA GLU A 319 -25.92 9.77 14.01
C GLU A 319 -26.80 8.53 14.16
N ALA A 320 -26.19 7.35 14.32
CA ALA A 320 -26.94 6.13 14.59
C ALA A 320 -27.64 6.14 15.95
N ILE A 321 -27.04 6.74 16.98
CA ILE A 321 -27.70 6.95 18.29
C ILE A 321 -28.88 7.92 18.14
N LYS A 322 -28.76 9.00 17.37
CA LYS A 322 -29.89 9.91 17.08
C LYS A 322 -31.06 9.16 16.44
N LYS A 323 -30.78 8.37 15.40
CA LYS A 323 -31.79 7.53 14.72
C LYS A 323 -32.43 6.51 15.66
N ASP A 324 -31.64 5.86 16.53
CA ASP A 324 -32.18 4.91 17.51
C ASP A 324 -33.04 5.60 18.58
N LEU A 325 -32.70 6.84 18.97
CA LEU A 325 -33.53 7.65 19.85
C LEU A 325 -34.87 8.05 19.19
N ASP A 326 -34.86 8.36 17.90
CA ASP A 326 -36.09 8.64 17.15
C ASP A 326 -36.98 7.41 17.00
N LYS A 327 -36.41 6.22 16.79
CA LYS A 327 -37.17 4.95 16.84
C LYS A 327 -37.81 4.75 18.21
N CYS A 328 -37.12 5.08 19.30
CA CYS A 328 -37.70 5.04 20.65
C CYS A 328 -38.87 6.02 20.81
N LYS A 329 -38.79 7.24 20.26
CA LYS A 329 -39.91 8.20 20.25
C LYS A 329 -41.13 7.63 19.52
N VAL A 330 -40.91 7.05 18.34
CA VAL A 330 -41.97 6.40 17.55
C VAL A 330 -42.56 5.19 18.31
N ALA A 331 -41.73 4.41 18.99
CA ALA A 331 -42.19 3.29 19.83
C ALA A 331 -43.05 3.76 21.00
N MET A 332 -42.70 4.87 21.65
CA MET A 332 -43.52 5.47 22.72
C MET A 332 -44.86 5.99 22.18
N ALA A 333 -44.84 6.69 21.04
CA ALA A 333 -46.05 7.19 20.40
C ALA A 333 -47.02 6.07 19.98
N ASN A 334 -46.47 4.92 19.54
CA ASN A 334 -47.25 3.76 19.12
C ASN A 334 -47.49 2.72 20.22
N ILE A 335 -47.10 3.00 21.47
CA ILE A 335 -47.29 2.11 22.63
C ILE A 335 -46.65 0.73 22.39
N GLN A 336 -45.38 0.72 22.00
CA GLN A 336 -44.58 -0.49 21.74
C GLN A 336 -43.39 -0.63 22.71
N PRO A 337 -43.60 -1.14 23.95
CA PRO A 337 -42.54 -1.27 24.95
C PRO A 337 -41.35 -2.12 24.51
N GLN A 338 -41.60 -3.18 23.72
CA GLN A 338 -40.52 -4.03 23.21
C GLN A 338 -39.59 -3.28 22.24
N MET A 339 -40.15 -2.44 21.36
CA MET A 339 -39.37 -1.64 20.42
C MET A 339 -38.59 -0.53 21.13
N LEU A 340 -39.16 0.06 22.18
CA LEU A 340 -38.46 1.01 23.05
C LEU A 340 -37.25 0.35 23.74
N VAL A 341 -37.44 -0.82 24.36
CA VAL A 341 -36.34 -1.54 25.03
C VAL A 341 -35.26 -1.95 24.03
N ALA A 342 -35.64 -2.41 22.83
CA ALA A 342 -34.70 -2.73 21.76
C ALA A 342 -33.89 -1.50 21.32
N GLY A 343 -34.53 -0.35 21.14
CA GLY A 343 -33.85 0.90 20.79
C GLY A 343 -32.91 1.40 21.89
N ALA A 344 -33.36 1.41 23.16
CA ALA A 344 -32.51 1.77 24.29
C ALA A 344 -31.30 0.84 24.46
N THR A 345 -31.49 -0.47 24.24
CA THR A 345 -30.39 -1.45 24.24
C THR A 345 -29.41 -1.16 23.11
N SER A 346 -29.89 -0.78 21.93
CA SER A 346 -29.04 -0.37 20.80
C SER A 346 -28.19 0.85 21.15
N ILE A 347 -28.79 1.90 21.72
CA ILE A 347 -28.09 3.12 22.15
C ILE A 347 -26.99 2.77 23.18
N ALA A 348 -27.31 1.96 24.19
CA ALA A 348 -26.35 1.56 25.21
C ALA A 348 -25.15 0.79 24.60
N ARG A 349 -25.39 -0.11 23.64
CA ARG A 349 -24.32 -0.85 22.95
C ARG A 349 -23.43 0.08 22.13
N ARG A 350 -24.01 1.02 21.37
CA ARG A 350 -23.25 2.03 20.60
C ARG A 350 -22.42 2.93 21.51
N ALA A 351 -22.97 3.38 22.63
CA ALA A 351 -22.22 4.17 23.61
C ALA A 351 -21.04 3.38 24.21
N ASN A 352 -21.23 2.11 24.57
CA ASN A 352 -20.13 1.25 25.04
C ASN A 352 -19.06 1.01 23.96
N ARG A 353 -19.46 0.88 22.69
CA ARG A 353 -18.52 0.77 21.55
C ARG A 353 -17.69 2.04 21.40
N ILE A 354 -18.28 3.23 21.54
CA ILE A 354 -17.54 4.51 21.54
C ILE A 354 -16.51 4.54 22.66
N LEU A 355 -16.86 4.10 23.89
CA LEU A 355 -15.92 4.00 25.00
C LEU A 355 -14.76 3.04 24.70
N LEU A 356 -15.04 1.92 24.04
CA LEU A 356 -14.01 0.95 23.67
C LEU A 356 -13.03 1.53 22.63
N VAL A 357 -13.54 2.24 21.62
CA VAL A 357 -12.72 2.94 20.62
C VAL A 357 -11.89 4.03 21.29
N ALA A 358 -12.50 4.88 22.11
CA ALA A 358 -11.81 5.94 22.84
C ALA A 358 -10.68 5.40 23.73
N LYS A 359 -10.92 4.30 24.46
CA LYS A 359 -9.91 3.64 25.29
C LYS A 359 -8.71 3.18 24.46
N ARG A 360 -8.94 2.56 23.30
CA ARG A 360 -7.85 2.12 22.41
C ARG A 360 -7.03 3.29 21.88
N GLU A 361 -7.65 4.40 21.55
CA GLU A 361 -6.92 5.59 21.09
C GLU A 361 -6.11 6.27 22.21
N VAL A 362 -6.61 6.22 23.45
CA VAL A 362 -5.83 6.64 24.64
C VAL A 362 -4.64 5.72 24.92
N GLU A 363 -4.76 4.42 24.63
CA GLU A 363 -3.67 3.44 24.73
C GLU A 363 -2.65 3.60 23.59
N ASN A 364 -3.10 4.02 22.41
CA ASN A 364 -2.29 4.27 21.22
C ASN A 364 -1.48 5.57 21.31
N SER A 365 -2.03 6.61 21.93
CA SER A 365 -1.37 7.91 22.05
C SER A 365 -0.43 8.00 23.26
N GLU A 366 0.65 8.75 23.11
CA GLU A 366 1.57 9.16 24.18
C GLU A 366 1.46 10.64 24.53
N ASP A 367 0.61 11.42 23.84
CA ASP A 367 0.34 12.82 24.17
C ASP A 367 -0.50 12.94 25.45
N PRO A 368 0.02 13.50 26.55
CA PRO A 368 -0.72 13.62 27.80
C PRO A 368 -2.00 14.46 27.68
N LYS A 369 -2.00 15.53 26.87
CA LYS A 369 -3.15 16.43 26.73
C LYS A 369 -4.32 15.72 26.07
N PHE A 370 -4.07 15.10 24.92
CA PHE A 370 -5.06 14.29 24.22
C PHE A 370 -5.60 13.14 25.09
N ARG A 371 -4.70 12.40 25.77
CA ARG A 371 -5.10 11.25 26.61
C ARG A 371 -6.03 11.67 27.75
N GLU A 372 -5.72 12.75 28.45
CA GLU A 372 -6.57 13.26 29.53
C GLU A 372 -7.91 13.80 29.00
N ALA A 373 -7.90 14.54 27.88
CA ALA A 373 -9.13 15.06 27.27
C ALA A 373 -10.10 13.95 26.85
N VAL A 374 -9.61 12.93 26.13
CA VAL A 374 -10.43 11.79 25.69
C VAL A 374 -10.89 10.95 26.89
N LYS A 375 -10.05 10.75 27.90
CA LYS A 375 -10.41 10.02 29.12
C LYS A 375 -11.50 10.74 29.91
N ALA A 376 -11.39 12.05 30.10
CA ALA A 376 -12.40 12.85 30.78
C ALA A 376 -13.76 12.80 30.07
N ALA A 377 -13.78 12.95 28.74
CA ALA A 377 -15.00 12.82 27.95
C ALA A 377 -15.60 11.41 28.00
N SER A 378 -14.75 10.37 27.98
CA SER A 378 -15.16 8.96 28.10
C SER A 378 -15.77 8.66 29.48
N ASP A 379 -15.17 9.19 30.55
CA ASP A 379 -15.70 9.05 31.91
C ASP A 379 -17.07 9.73 32.04
N GLU A 380 -17.28 10.88 31.42
CA GLU A 380 -18.58 11.54 31.35
C GLU A 380 -19.61 10.68 30.62
N LEU A 381 -19.29 10.16 29.42
CA LEU A 381 -20.17 9.27 28.67
C LEU A 381 -20.56 8.02 29.47
N SER A 382 -19.60 7.38 30.15
CA SER A 382 -19.86 6.15 30.93
C SER A 382 -20.94 6.35 32.01
N LYS A 383 -20.97 7.52 32.66
CA LYS A 383 -21.93 7.87 33.72
C LYS A 383 -23.34 8.07 33.21
N THR A 384 -23.52 8.33 31.91
CA THR A 384 -24.84 8.60 31.29
C THR A 384 -25.58 7.33 30.86
N ILE A 385 -24.89 6.20 30.66
CA ILE A 385 -25.48 4.97 30.11
C ILE A 385 -26.48 4.33 31.09
N SER A 386 -26.07 4.09 32.33
CA SER A 386 -26.92 3.39 33.32
C SER A 386 -28.24 4.12 33.61
N PRO A 387 -28.27 5.45 33.84
CA PRO A 387 -29.51 6.20 34.00
C PRO A 387 -30.48 6.02 32.83
N MET A 388 -30.00 6.11 31.58
CA MET A 388 -30.85 5.96 30.40
C MET A 388 -31.48 4.56 30.33
N VAL A 389 -30.73 3.50 30.65
CA VAL A 389 -31.26 2.12 30.67
C VAL A 389 -32.30 1.95 31.77
N MET A 390 -32.12 2.58 32.93
CA MET A 390 -33.11 2.57 34.01
C MET A 390 -34.40 3.30 33.61
N ASP A 391 -34.27 4.48 33.02
CA ASP A 391 -35.42 5.26 32.54
C ASP A 391 -36.18 4.52 31.42
N ALA A 392 -35.47 3.86 30.50
CA ALA A 392 -36.09 3.04 29.45
C ALA A 392 -36.92 1.89 30.04
N LYS A 393 -36.42 1.23 31.10
CA LYS A 393 -37.15 0.18 31.81
C LYS A 393 -38.38 0.74 32.54
N ALA A 394 -38.27 1.92 33.14
CA ALA A 394 -39.41 2.58 33.79
C ALA A 394 -40.52 2.90 32.77
N VAL A 395 -40.16 3.48 31.62
CA VAL A 395 -41.11 3.74 30.53
C VAL A 395 -41.68 2.43 29.99
N ALA A 396 -40.89 1.37 29.85
CA ALA A 396 -41.42 0.08 29.39
C ALA A 396 -42.49 -0.51 30.34
N GLY A 397 -42.41 -0.20 31.64
CA GLY A 397 -43.42 -0.59 32.64
C GLY A 397 -44.71 0.24 32.56
N ASN A 398 -44.64 1.51 32.20
CA ASN A 398 -45.80 2.38 31.98
C ASN A 398 -45.55 3.36 30.82
N ILE A 399 -45.70 2.87 29.59
CA ILE A 399 -45.27 3.59 28.39
C ILE A 399 -46.12 4.82 28.10
N SER A 400 -47.32 4.93 28.66
CA SER A 400 -48.23 6.05 28.43
C SER A 400 -47.97 7.25 29.36
N ASP A 401 -47.09 7.12 30.35
CA ASP A 401 -46.77 8.19 31.31
C ASP A 401 -45.84 9.25 30.68
N PRO A 402 -46.32 10.49 30.45
CA PRO A 402 -45.51 11.55 29.85
C PRO A 402 -44.29 11.94 30.69
N GLY A 403 -44.35 11.80 32.01
CA GLY A 403 -43.23 12.12 32.90
C GLY A 403 -42.06 11.16 32.72
N LEU A 404 -42.36 9.86 32.64
CA LEU A 404 -41.36 8.83 32.39
C LEU A 404 -40.77 8.96 30.97
N GLN A 405 -41.62 9.19 29.97
CA GLN A 405 -41.17 9.39 28.58
C GLN A 405 -40.19 10.57 28.49
N LYS A 406 -40.51 11.69 29.15
CA LYS A 406 -39.63 12.87 29.20
C LYS A 406 -38.29 12.55 29.85
N SER A 407 -38.29 11.89 31.02
CA SER A 407 -37.04 11.50 31.71
C SER A 407 -36.13 10.64 30.84
N PHE A 408 -36.70 9.64 30.14
CA PHE A 408 -35.95 8.82 29.19
C PHE A 408 -35.35 9.64 28.04
N LEU A 409 -36.11 10.56 27.45
CA LEU A 409 -35.61 11.42 26.38
C LEU A 409 -34.51 12.37 26.87
N ASP A 410 -34.66 12.95 28.06
CA ASP A 410 -33.65 13.83 28.67
C ASP A 410 -32.35 13.05 28.95
N SER A 411 -32.44 11.79 29.38
CA SER A 411 -31.29 10.90 29.53
C SER A 411 -30.68 10.50 28.18
N GLY A 412 -31.50 10.30 27.14
CA GLY A 412 -31.05 10.04 25.77
C GLY A 412 -30.27 11.21 25.15
N TYR A 413 -30.74 12.45 25.33
CA TYR A 413 -30.01 13.65 24.88
C TYR A 413 -28.73 13.90 25.68
N ARG A 414 -28.70 13.52 26.96
CA ARG A 414 -27.45 13.54 27.76
C ARG A 414 -26.39 12.60 27.20
N ILE A 415 -26.76 11.39 26.76
CA ILE A 415 -25.84 10.48 26.05
C ILE A 415 -25.31 11.15 24.79
N LEU A 416 -26.18 11.74 23.96
CA LEU A 416 -25.77 12.41 22.73
C LEU A 416 -24.80 13.57 22.99
N GLY A 417 -25.05 14.40 24.00
CA GLY A 417 -24.13 15.46 24.40
C GLY A 417 -22.77 14.93 24.86
N ALA A 418 -22.74 13.83 25.62
CA ALA A 418 -21.49 13.21 26.05
C ALA A 418 -20.73 12.55 24.89
N VAL A 419 -21.44 11.93 23.93
CA VAL A 419 -20.83 11.41 22.70
C VAL A 419 -20.21 12.54 21.86
N ALA A 420 -20.91 13.67 21.72
CA ALA A 420 -20.40 14.84 21.00
C ALA A 420 -19.11 15.37 21.63
N LYS A 421 -19.02 15.43 22.97
CA LYS A 421 -17.79 15.79 23.69
C LYS A 421 -16.65 14.81 23.45
N VAL A 422 -16.94 13.50 23.42
CA VAL A 422 -15.91 12.49 23.06
C VAL A 422 -15.41 12.79 21.65
N ARG A 423 -16.29 13.03 20.67
CA ARG A 423 -15.89 13.39 19.31
C ARG A 423 -15.07 14.68 19.25
N GLU A 424 -15.46 15.73 19.98
CA GLU A 424 -14.74 17.00 20.04
C GLU A 424 -13.31 16.83 20.56
N ALA A 425 -13.07 15.90 21.49
CA ALA A 425 -11.72 15.58 21.97
C ALA A 425 -10.80 14.97 20.87
N PHE A 426 -11.36 14.48 19.76
CA PHE A 426 -10.62 14.02 18.57
C PHE A 426 -10.49 15.09 17.48
N GLN A 427 -11.08 16.28 17.65
CA GLN A 427 -10.83 17.37 16.72
C GLN A 427 -9.43 17.93 16.96
N PRO A 428 -8.71 18.31 15.89
CA PRO A 428 -7.48 19.09 16.05
C PRO A 428 -7.84 20.33 16.89
N GLN A 429 -7.13 20.58 17.99
CA GLN A 429 -7.14 21.92 18.55
C GLN A 429 -6.53 22.81 17.46
N GLU A 430 -7.38 23.51 16.71
CA GLU A 430 -6.90 24.60 15.88
C GLU A 430 -6.18 25.56 16.84
N PRO A 431 -4.90 25.89 16.61
CA PRO A 431 -4.32 27.01 17.32
C PRO A 431 -5.20 28.23 17.04
N ASP A 432 -5.53 29.00 18.08
CA ASP A 432 -6.27 30.26 17.94
C ASP A 432 -5.53 31.18 16.95
N PHE A 433 -5.93 31.14 15.68
CA PHE A 433 -5.54 32.08 14.63
C PHE A 433 -6.84 32.64 14.04
N PRO A 434 -6.96 33.96 14.01
CA PRO A 434 -6.58 34.63 12.77
C PRO A 434 -5.27 35.39 12.97
N PRO A 435 -4.34 35.37 11.98
CA PRO A 435 -3.27 36.34 11.99
C PRO A 435 -3.93 37.72 11.87
N PRO A 436 -3.48 38.76 12.59
CA PRO A 436 -3.96 40.11 12.32
C PRO A 436 -3.76 40.38 10.82
N PRO A 437 -4.79 40.90 10.12
CA PRO A 437 -4.63 41.26 8.72
C PRO A 437 -3.40 42.17 8.61
N PRO A 438 -2.52 41.95 7.61
CA PRO A 438 -1.35 42.80 7.43
C PRO A 438 -1.81 44.25 7.33
N ASP A 439 -1.16 45.12 8.10
CA ASP A 439 -1.53 46.53 8.20
C ASP A 439 -1.19 47.24 6.88
N LEU A 440 -2.18 47.32 5.98
CA LEU A 440 -2.08 47.94 4.67
C LEU A 440 -1.95 49.48 4.73
N GLU A 441 -2.04 50.08 5.92
CA GLU A 441 -1.93 51.54 6.11
C GLU A 441 -0.51 52.09 5.85
N GLN A 442 0.51 51.22 5.71
CA GLN A 442 1.87 51.63 5.35
C GLN A 442 2.12 51.73 3.83
N LEU A 443 1.13 51.41 2.98
CA LEU A 443 1.19 51.71 1.54
C LEU A 443 0.77 53.17 1.28
N ARG A 444 1.60 54.11 1.73
CA ARG A 444 1.56 55.47 1.18
C ARG A 444 2.34 55.52 -0.13
N LEU A 445 1.63 55.45 -1.25
CA LEU A 445 2.14 55.93 -2.54
C LEU A 445 2.36 57.44 -2.41
N THR A 446 3.55 57.82 -1.96
CA THR A 446 4.02 59.19 -2.10
C THR A 446 4.79 59.25 -3.41
N ASP A 447 4.11 59.63 -4.49
CA ASP A 447 4.76 60.10 -5.71
C ASP A 447 5.46 61.43 -5.38
N GLU A 448 6.59 61.37 -4.67
CA GLU A 448 7.52 62.49 -4.60
C GLU A 448 8.59 62.32 -5.68
N LEU A 449 8.52 63.24 -6.63
CA LEU A 449 9.50 63.50 -7.69
C LEU A 449 10.94 63.35 -7.18
N ALA A 450 11.73 62.59 -7.95
CA ALA A 450 13.15 62.38 -7.67
C ALA A 450 13.91 63.71 -7.51
N PRO A 451 14.68 63.92 -6.41
CA PRO A 451 15.57 65.05 -6.32
C PRO A 451 16.76 64.86 -7.30
N PRO A 452 17.23 65.93 -7.98
CA PRO A 452 18.38 65.82 -8.87
C PRO A 452 19.63 65.41 -8.08
N LYS A 453 20.38 64.45 -8.64
CA LYS A 453 21.63 63.92 -8.07
C LYS A 453 22.64 65.05 -7.76
N PRO A 454 23.17 65.15 -6.54
CA PRO A 454 24.42 65.86 -6.28
C PRO A 454 25.61 65.10 -6.91
N PRO A 455 26.70 65.77 -7.30
CA PRO A 455 27.90 65.09 -7.77
C PRO A 455 28.52 64.25 -6.64
N LEU A 456 28.87 63.00 -6.95
CA LEU A 456 29.47 62.03 -6.04
C LEU A 456 30.84 62.52 -5.51
N PRO A 457 31.12 62.44 -4.20
CA PRO A 457 32.46 62.18 -3.72
C PRO A 457 32.82 60.72 -4.05
N GLU A 458 34.03 60.50 -4.56
CA GLU A 458 34.53 59.18 -4.91
C GLU A 458 34.59 58.26 -3.68
N GLY A 459 34.02 57.06 -3.82
CA GLY A 459 34.38 55.91 -2.99
C GLY A 459 33.57 55.70 -1.72
N GLU A 460 32.33 55.21 -1.85
CA GLU A 460 31.74 54.23 -0.94
C GLU A 460 30.49 53.63 -1.62
N VAL A 461 30.68 52.51 -2.31
CA VAL A 461 29.58 51.70 -2.85
C VAL A 461 29.27 50.62 -1.81
N PRO A 462 28.01 50.41 -1.37
CA PRO A 462 27.67 49.27 -0.53
C PRO A 462 28.06 47.97 -1.26
N PRO A 463 28.52 46.93 -0.53
CA PRO A 463 29.01 45.69 -1.14
C PRO A 463 27.95 45.11 -2.08
N PRO A 464 28.35 44.54 -3.24
CA PRO A 464 27.40 43.94 -4.17
C PRO A 464 26.62 42.86 -3.43
N ARG A 465 25.28 43.01 -3.40
CA ARG A 465 24.42 41.96 -2.88
C ARG A 465 24.65 40.72 -3.76
N PRO A 466 25.10 39.57 -3.21
CA PRO A 466 25.16 38.35 -3.99
C PRO A 466 23.76 38.08 -4.56
N PRO A 467 23.64 37.53 -5.79
CA PRO A 467 22.33 37.21 -6.36
C PRO A 467 21.55 36.39 -5.31
N PRO A 468 20.27 36.72 -5.06
CA PRO A 468 19.44 35.87 -4.22
C PRO A 468 19.53 34.46 -4.78
N PRO A 469 19.71 33.41 -3.95
CA PRO A 469 19.60 32.05 -4.47
C PRO A 469 18.24 31.94 -5.15
N GLU A 470 18.23 31.63 -6.46
CA GLU A 470 16.99 31.30 -7.14
C GLU A 470 16.40 30.10 -6.40
N GLU A 471 15.16 30.19 -5.91
CA GLU A 471 14.41 29.03 -5.42
C GLU A 471 14.07 28.14 -6.64
N LYS A 472 15.07 27.48 -7.20
CA LYS A 472 14.93 26.45 -8.23
C LYS A 472 15.23 25.12 -7.57
N ASP A 473 14.19 24.39 -7.20
CA ASP A 473 14.33 22.94 -7.05
C ASP A 473 14.80 22.38 -8.42
N GLU A 474 15.82 21.52 -8.42
CA GLU A 474 16.33 20.91 -9.66
C GLU A 474 15.18 20.16 -10.39
N GLU A 475 14.86 20.65 -11.59
CA GLU A 475 13.77 20.13 -12.42
C GLU A 475 14.14 18.75 -12.98
N PHE A 476 13.23 17.77 -12.91
CA PHE A 476 13.52 16.40 -13.34
C PHE A 476 13.81 16.34 -14.83
N PRO A 477 14.85 15.61 -15.29
CA PRO A 477 15.13 15.48 -16.72
C PRO A 477 14.00 14.72 -17.42
N GLU A 478 13.13 15.42 -18.15
CA GLU A 478 12.11 14.83 -19.02
C GLU A 478 12.75 14.27 -20.30
N GLN A 479 13.32 13.07 -20.22
CA GLN A 479 13.69 12.33 -21.43
C GLN A 479 12.41 11.72 -22.05
N LYS A 480 11.80 12.43 -23.01
CA LYS A 480 10.65 11.93 -23.76
C LYS A 480 11.01 10.64 -24.49
N ALA A 481 10.27 9.56 -24.21
CA ALA A 481 10.35 8.31 -24.95
C ALA A 481 9.86 8.55 -26.40
N GLY A 482 10.79 8.92 -27.29
CA GLY A 482 10.46 9.16 -28.70
C GLY A 482 11.43 10.04 -29.49
N GLU A 483 12.42 10.70 -28.86
CA GLU A 483 13.42 11.45 -29.63
C GLU A 483 14.41 10.51 -30.33
N VAL A 484 14.06 10.12 -31.57
CA VAL A 484 15.01 9.55 -32.53
C VAL A 484 15.92 10.67 -33.01
N ILE A 485 16.96 10.98 -32.23
CA ILE A 485 17.98 11.93 -32.66
C ILE A 485 19.11 11.19 -33.39
N ASN A 486 19.28 11.60 -34.65
CA ASN A 486 20.40 11.39 -35.58
C ASN A 486 20.46 10.12 -36.46
N GLN A 487 19.63 10.15 -37.51
CA GLN A 487 19.80 9.39 -38.76
C GLN A 487 21.15 9.62 -39.52
N PRO A 488 21.83 10.79 -39.46
CA PRO A 488 23.12 10.98 -40.13
C PRO A 488 24.27 10.18 -39.49
N MET A 489 24.24 9.99 -38.17
CA MET A 489 25.30 9.30 -37.42
C MET A 489 25.25 7.78 -37.62
N MET A 490 24.06 7.21 -37.82
CA MET A 490 23.87 5.79 -38.14
C MET A 490 24.41 5.45 -39.55
N MET A 491 24.35 6.39 -40.50
CA MET A 491 24.99 6.24 -41.81
C MET A 491 26.52 6.35 -41.72
N ALA A 492 27.06 7.25 -40.89
CA ALA A 492 28.50 7.38 -40.65
C ALA A 492 29.09 6.14 -39.96
N ALA A 493 28.38 5.57 -38.98
CA ALA A 493 28.80 4.34 -38.30
C ALA A 493 28.76 3.11 -39.22
N ARG A 494 27.77 3.02 -40.13
CA ARG A 494 27.74 1.97 -41.17
C ARG A 494 28.89 2.12 -42.17
N GLN A 495 29.21 3.34 -42.59
CA GLN A 495 30.34 3.60 -43.50
C GLN A 495 31.67 3.20 -42.85
N LEU A 496 31.91 3.58 -41.58
CA LEU A 496 33.10 3.16 -40.83
C LEU A 496 33.19 1.64 -40.64
N HIS A 497 32.06 0.97 -40.40
CA HIS A 497 32.02 -0.48 -40.24
C HIS A 497 32.26 -1.24 -41.57
N ASP A 498 31.85 -0.67 -42.71
CA ASP A 498 32.12 -1.21 -44.04
C ASP A 498 33.55 -0.88 -44.52
N GLU A 499 34.12 0.26 -44.12
CA GLU A 499 35.53 0.62 -44.32
C GLU A 499 36.45 -0.36 -43.57
N ALA A 500 36.16 -0.66 -42.31
CA ALA A 500 36.95 -1.57 -41.47
C ALA A 500 36.97 -3.02 -42.02
N ARG A 501 35.90 -3.48 -42.67
CA ARG A 501 35.89 -4.80 -43.35
C ARG A 501 36.84 -4.86 -44.54
N LYS A 502 37.11 -3.75 -45.24
CA LYS A 502 38.04 -3.72 -46.39
C LYS A 502 39.50 -3.88 -45.97
N TRP A 503 39.86 -3.49 -44.74
CA TRP A 503 41.22 -3.62 -44.21
C TRP A 503 41.51 -4.99 -43.56
N SER A 504 40.47 -5.78 -43.29
CA SER A 504 40.59 -7.11 -42.68
C SER A 504 41.00 -8.23 -43.66
N SER A 505 41.17 -7.95 -44.96
CA SER A 505 41.34 -8.98 -45.99
C SER A 505 42.64 -8.83 -46.80
N LYS A 506 43.82 -9.06 -46.20
CA LYS A 506 45.07 -9.48 -46.92
C LYS A 506 46.00 -10.31 -46.01
N PRO A 507 46.51 -11.48 -46.45
CA PRO A 507 47.52 -12.28 -45.74
C PRO A 507 48.94 -12.19 -46.36
N GLY A 508 50.00 -12.34 -45.54
CA GLY A 508 51.37 -12.67 -46.01
C GLY A 508 52.56 -12.14 -45.17
N PHE A 509 53.32 -13.06 -44.55
CA PHE A 509 54.55 -13.00 -43.71
C PHE A 509 55.86 -12.53 -44.44
N PRO A 510 57.12 -12.56 -43.88
CA PRO A 510 57.66 -13.03 -42.57
C PRO A 510 58.73 -12.16 -41.84
N ALA A 511 59.12 -12.68 -40.66
CA ALA A 511 60.14 -12.38 -39.63
C ALA A 511 61.53 -11.81 -39.99
N ALA A 512 62.13 -11.06 -39.04
CA ALA A 512 63.52 -11.22 -38.55
C ALA A 512 63.82 -10.41 -37.26
N GLU A 513 64.78 -10.94 -36.50
CA GLU A 513 65.32 -10.67 -35.15
C GLU A 513 65.87 -9.25 -34.87
N VAL A 514 65.94 -8.85 -33.59
CA VAL A 514 67.19 -8.68 -32.77
C VAL A 514 66.79 -8.55 -31.28
N GLY A 515 67.47 -9.29 -30.40
CA GLY A 515 67.19 -9.39 -28.96
C GLY A 515 68.14 -8.64 -28.03
N ILE A 516 68.35 -9.26 -26.85
CA ILE A 516 69.16 -8.88 -25.67
C ILE A 516 68.32 -8.09 -24.63
N GLY A 517 68.21 -8.45 -23.35
CA GLY A 517 68.84 -9.48 -22.53
C GLY A 517 68.45 -9.28 -21.05
N ILE A 518 68.45 -10.38 -20.31
CA ILE A 518 67.98 -10.66 -18.94
C ILE A 518 68.84 -9.99 -17.85
N VAL A 519 68.25 -9.52 -16.74
CA VAL A 519 68.70 -9.84 -15.35
C VAL A 519 67.59 -9.60 -14.30
N ALA A 520 67.67 -10.34 -13.20
CA ALA A 520 66.61 -10.67 -12.22
C ALA A 520 66.87 -10.10 -10.80
N GLU A 521 65.82 -10.24 -9.96
CA GLU A 521 65.77 -10.34 -8.48
C GLU A 521 66.21 -9.17 -7.57
N ALA A 522 65.31 -8.73 -6.66
CA ALA A 522 65.34 -9.05 -5.21
C ALA A 522 64.43 -8.14 -4.35
N ASP A 523 63.97 -8.70 -3.23
CA ASP A 523 63.00 -8.23 -2.23
C ASP A 523 63.40 -7.05 -1.32
N ALA A 524 62.35 -6.54 -0.64
CA ALA A 524 62.29 -6.15 0.78
C ALA A 524 62.22 -4.64 1.17
N ALA A 525 61.03 -4.30 1.71
CA ALA A 525 60.73 -3.64 2.98
C ALA A 525 61.37 -2.31 3.43
N ASP A 526 60.47 -1.50 3.99
CA ASP A 526 60.57 -0.53 5.08
C ASP A 526 60.55 0.97 4.80
N ALA A 527 59.73 1.61 5.65
CA ALA A 527 59.23 2.96 5.60
C ALA A 527 60.22 3.98 6.16
N VAL A 528 60.29 5.16 5.54
CA VAL A 528 60.61 6.41 6.23
C VAL A 528 59.85 7.55 5.54
N GLY A 529 59.16 8.36 6.34
CA GLY A 529 58.33 9.47 5.87
C GLY A 529 59.12 10.62 5.26
N PHE A 530 58.42 11.43 4.48
CA PHE A 530 58.83 12.79 4.21
C PHE A 530 57.64 13.74 4.21
N SER A 531 57.81 14.80 4.98
CA SER A 531 56.86 15.86 5.28
C SER A 531 56.56 16.72 4.05
N ILE A 532 55.33 17.22 4.02
CA ILE A 532 54.75 18.17 3.06
C ILE A 532 55.55 19.48 3.05
N PRO A 533 55.83 20.05 1.87
CA PRO A 533 55.82 21.50 1.69
C PRO A 533 54.46 21.95 1.13
N SER A 534 53.84 22.88 1.86
CA SER A 534 52.66 23.64 1.50
C SER A 534 52.93 24.59 0.33
N ASP A 535 51.84 24.99 -0.31
CA ASP A 535 51.67 26.04 -1.31
C ASP A 535 51.75 25.57 -2.77
N MET A 536 50.56 25.29 -3.31
CA MET A 536 50.01 25.67 -4.63
C MET A 536 48.68 24.90 -4.81
N GLU A 537 47.61 25.42 -4.20
CA GLU A 537 46.24 25.09 -4.60
C GLU A 537 45.98 25.79 -5.94
N ASP A 538 46.08 25.04 -7.04
CA ASP A 538 45.55 25.44 -8.34
C ASP A 538 44.62 24.34 -8.85
N ASP A 539 43.47 24.79 -9.33
CA ASP A 539 42.34 24.06 -9.87
C ASP A 539 42.73 22.88 -10.78
N TYR A 540 42.27 21.68 -10.42
CA TYR A 540 42.16 20.56 -11.37
C TYR A 540 40.80 19.87 -11.17
N GLU A 541 39.76 20.46 -11.75
CA GLU A 541 38.56 19.72 -12.16
C GLU A 541 39.01 18.57 -13.07
N PRO A 542 38.69 17.30 -12.78
CA PRO A 542 38.87 16.26 -13.77
C PRO A 542 37.84 16.50 -14.87
N GLU A 543 38.31 17.00 -16.03
CA GLU A 543 37.55 17.16 -17.26
C GLU A 543 36.60 15.98 -17.46
N LEU A 544 35.31 16.28 -17.30
CA LEU A 544 34.18 15.46 -17.73
C LEU A 544 34.38 15.13 -19.21
N LEU A 545 34.95 13.96 -19.47
CA LEU A 545 34.83 13.28 -20.75
C LEU A 545 33.35 12.98 -20.96
N LEU A 546 32.65 13.93 -21.59
CA LEU A 546 31.28 13.82 -22.11
C LEU A 546 31.23 12.64 -23.08
N MET A 547 30.97 11.46 -22.53
CA MET A 547 30.58 10.28 -23.29
C MET A 547 29.17 10.52 -23.83
N PRO A 548 28.87 10.21 -25.11
CA PRO A 548 27.57 10.49 -25.71
C PRO A 548 26.46 9.67 -25.03
N SER A 549 25.34 10.35 -24.75
CA SER A 549 24.14 9.93 -24.00
C SER A 549 23.30 8.80 -24.61
N ASN A 550 23.89 7.93 -25.41
CA ASN A 550 23.16 6.91 -26.20
C ASN A 550 23.07 5.54 -25.49
N GLN A 551 22.65 5.52 -24.22
CA GLN A 551 22.20 4.27 -23.60
C GLN A 551 20.69 4.12 -23.77
N PRO A 552 20.19 2.91 -24.12
CA PRO A 552 18.75 2.65 -24.07
C PRO A 552 18.29 2.84 -22.63
N VAL A 553 17.45 3.87 -22.41
CA VAL A 553 16.90 4.17 -21.10
C VAL A 553 16.10 2.97 -20.61
N ASN A 554 16.48 2.40 -19.46
CA ASN A 554 15.72 1.32 -18.85
C ASN A 554 14.39 1.91 -18.32
N GLN A 555 13.34 1.82 -19.14
CA GLN A 555 12.02 2.41 -18.89
C GLN A 555 11.47 2.09 -17.48
N PRO A 556 11.56 0.83 -16.97
CA PRO A 556 11.16 0.53 -15.60
C PRO A 556 11.88 1.30 -14.49
N ILE A 557 13.19 1.58 -14.64
CA ILE A 557 13.97 2.31 -13.62
C ILE A 557 13.64 3.79 -13.68
N LEU A 558 13.54 4.37 -14.88
CA LEU A 558 13.10 5.75 -15.06
C LEU A 558 11.68 5.96 -14.49
N ALA A 559 10.76 5.02 -14.70
CA ALA A 559 9.41 5.09 -14.14
C ALA A 559 9.42 5.09 -12.60
N ALA A 560 10.31 4.30 -11.97
CA ALA A 560 10.47 4.30 -10.51
C ALA A 560 11.04 5.64 -10.00
N ALA A 561 12.03 6.19 -10.69
CA ALA A 561 12.61 7.50 -10.40
C ALA A 561 11.57 8.63 -10.49
N GLN A 562 10.82 8.68 -11.60
CA GLN A 562 9.73 9.63 -11.81
C GLN A 562 8.65 9.52 -10.74
N SER A 563 8.26 8.29 -10.35
CA SER A 563 7.28 8.09 -9.28
C SER A 563 7.76 8.67 -7.94
N LEU A 564 9.03 8.47 -7.59
CA LEU A 564 9.60 9.04 -6.37
C LEU A 564 9.68 10.57 -6.43
N HIS A 565 10.10 11.11 -7.58
CA HIS A 565 10.21 12.55 -7.78
C HIS A 565 8.85 13.25 -7.71
N ARG A 566 7.82 12.70 -8.36
CA ARG A 566 6.44 13.22 -8.32
C ARG A 566 5.88 13.29 -6.90
N GLU A 567 6.26 12.36 -6.02
CA GLU A 567 5.82 12.38 -4.62
C GLU A 567 6.61 13.42 -3.80
N ALA A 568 7.92 13.49 -4.00
CA ALA A 568 8.80 14.41 -3.27
C ALA A 568 8.57 15.89 -3.66
N THR A 569 8.19 16.17 -4.91
CA THR A 569 7.95 17.53 -5.43
C THR A 569 6.67 18.18 -4.92
N LYS A 570 5.75 17.42 -4.32
CA LYS A 570 4.57 17.98 -3.63
C LYS A 570 4.96 18.85 -2.42
N TRP A 571 6.21 18.76 -1.97
CA TRP A 571 6.70 19.39 -0.74
C TRP A 571 7.96 20.22 -1.01
N SER A 572 8.10 21.31 -0.24
CA SER A 572 9.33 22.10 -0.25
C SER A 572 10.48 21.31 0.38
N SER A 573 11.67 21.42 -0.22
CA SER A 573 12.92 20.88 0.32
C SER A 573 13.47 21.75 1.47
N LYS A 574 12.97 22.98 1.61
CA LYS A 574 13.41 23.96 2.61
C LYS A 574 13.04 23.50 4.02
N GLY A 575 14.04 23.26 4.86
CA GLY A 575 13.84 22.78 6.24
C GLY A 575 13.41 21.31 6.33
N ASN A 576 13.49 20.54 5.23
CA ASN A 576 13.07 19.15 5.20
C ASN A 576 14.09 18.27 4.46
N ASP A 577 15.08 17.79 5.21
CA ASP A 577 16.17 16.97 4.67
C ASP A 577 15.71 15.62 4.11
N ILE A 578 14.57 15.09 4.58
CA ILE A 578 13.97 13.87 4.03
C ILE A 578 13.54 14.10 2.58
N ILE A 579 12.89 15.23 2.31
CA ILE A 579 12.43 15.60 0.96
C ILE A 579 13.62 15.93 0.07
N ALA A 580 14.61 16.66 0.59
CA ALA A 580 15.83 16.95 -0.16
C ALA A 580 16.56 15.67 -0.57
N ALA A 581 16.74 14.72 0.36
CA ALA A 581 17.34 13.42 0.07
C ALA A 581 16.50 12.60 -0.92
N ALA A 582 15.17 12.58 -0.80
CA ALA A 582 14.29 11.89 -1.73
C ALA A 582 14.34 12.47 -3.16
N LYS A 583 14.36 13.80 -3.31
CA LYS A 583 14.54 14.48 -4.61
C LYS A 583 15.89 14.12 -5.25
N ARG A 584 16.99 14.20 -4.49
CA ARG A 584 18.33 13.77 -4.93
C ARG A 584 18.35 12.31 -5.36
N MET A 585 17.74 11.42 -4.58
CA MET A 585 17.67 9.99 -4.92
C MET A 585 16.95 9.74 -6.23
N ALA A 586 15.85 10.45 -6.49
CA ALA A 586 15.11 10.30 -7.73
C ALA A 586 15.95 10.73 -8.95
N LEU A 587 16.69 11.83 -8.85
CA LEU A 587 17.60 12.28 -9.91
C LEU A 587 18.73 11.26 -10.14
N LEU A 588 19.36 10.77 -9.07
CA LEU A 588 20.39 9.74 -9.15
C LEU A 588 19.88 8.42 -9.77
N MET A 589 18.60 8.08 -9.57
CA MET A 589 17.97 6.92 -10.21
C MET A 589 17.73 7.14 -11.71
N ALA A 590 17.48 8.38 -12.14
CA ALA A 590 17.28 8.73 -13.54
C ALA A 590 18.60 8.74 -14.34
N GLU A 591 19.70 9.16 -13.71
CA GLU A 591 20.98 9.46 -14.38
C GLU A 591 21.92 8.24 -14.57
N MET A 592 21.37 7.02 -14.52
CA MET A 592 22.08 5.73 -14.45
C MET A 592 23.51 5.67 -15.01
N SER A 593 24.49 5.84 -14.12
CA SER A 593 25.91 5.49 -14.31
C SER A 593 26.36 4.52 -13.21
N ARG A 594 27.43 3.75 -13.49
CA ARG A 594 28.08 2.80 -12.56
C ARG A 594 28.42 3.42 -11.18
N LEU A 595 28.46 4.75 -11.11
CA LEU A 595 28.76 5.55 -9.93
C LEU A 595 27.54 5.86 -9.04
N CYS A 596 26.31 5.78 -9.57
CA CYS A 596 25.10 6.23 -8.85
C CYS A 596 24.65 5.30 -7.71
N ALA A 597 24.96 4.01 -7.73
CA ALA A 597 24.46 3.06 -6.72
C ALA A 597 25.00 3.33 -5.30
N LYS A 598 26.21 3.88 -5.18
CA LYS A 598 26.81 4.25 -3.89
C LYS A 598 26.14 5.51 -3.33
N ASP A 599 25.85 6.48 -4.17
CA ASP A 599 25.23 7.74 -3.77
C ASP A 599 23.75 7.54 -3.42
N ILE A 600 23.05 6.69 -4.17
CA ILE A 600 21.69 6.24 -3.83
C ILE A 600 21.67 5.53 -2.48
N ALA A 601 22.67 4.68 -2.19
CA ALA A 601 22.78 4.02 -0.90
C ALA A 601 23.00 5.04 0.24
N LYS A 602 23.90 6.00 0.05
CA LYS A 602 24.18 7.07 1.04
C LYS A 602 22.94 7.92 1.32
N ALA A 603 22.22 8.33 0.28
CA ALA A 603 20.97 9.09 0.45
C ALA A 603 19.86 8.22 1.08
N SER A 604 19.81 6.91 0.79
CA SER A 604 18.87 5.99 1.44
C SER A 604 19.13 5.82 2.95
N ASP A 605 20.41 5.83 3.36
CA ASP A 605 20.81 5.78 4.76
C ASP A 605 20.46 7.09 5.49
N GLU A 606 20.63 8.24 4.82
CA GLU A 606 20.23 9.55 5.32
C GLU A 606 18.73 9.62 5.61
N VAL A 607 17.89 9.21 4.64
CA VAL A 607 16.43 9.15 4.84
C VAL A 607 16.08 8.20 5.98
N THR A 608 16.70 7.01 6.03
CA THR A 608 16.44 6.04 7.11
C THR A 608 16.78 6.59 8.50
N ARG A 609 17.86 7.37 8.62
CA ARG A 609 18.27 8.00 9.88
C ARG A 609 17.26 9.07 10.31
N LEU A 610 16.93 10.01 9.43
CA LEU A 610 15.98 11.09 9.70
C LEU A 610 14.60 10.53 10.03
N ALA A 611 14.18 9.52 9.29
CA ALA A 611 12.94 8.80 9.49
C ALA A 611 12.78 8.22 10.90
N LYS A 612 13.84 7.59 11.42
CA LYS A 612 13.85 7.04 12.78
C LYS A 612 13.77 8.12 13.85
N GLU A 613 14.33 9.31 13.59
CA GLU A 613 14.21 10.44 14.50
C GLU A 613 12.77 10.99 14.52
N VAL A 614 12.12 11.12 13.36
CA VAL A 614 10.69 11.46 13.30
C VAL A 614 9.84 10.41 14.01
N ALA A 615 10.13 9.12 13.81
CA ALA A 615 9.44 8.04 14.50
C ALA A 615 9.57 8.16 16.03
N LYS A 616 10.72 8.60 16.53
CA LYS A 616 10.99 8.77 17.96
C LYS A 616 10.18 9.91 18.58
N GLN A 617 9.91 10.97 17.82
CA GLN A 617 9.13 12.13 18.26
C GLN A 617 7.62 11.94 18.07
N CYS A 618 7.20 10.94 17.30
CA CYS A 618 5.80 10.62 17.06
C CYS A 618 5.12 10.08 18.33
N THR A 619 4.08 10.78 18.79
CA THR A 619 3.27 10.39 19.95
C THR A 619 2.26 9.27 19.64
N ASP A 620 1.93 9.06 18.38
CA ASP A 620 1.09 7.94 17.95
C ASP A 620 1.93 6.66 17.77
N LYS A 621 1.61 5.61 18.52
CA LYS A 621 2.32 4.33 18.47
C LYS A 621 2.13 3.60 17.14
N ARG A 622 0.91 3.59 16.59
CA ARG A 622 0.58 2.93 15.32
C ARG A 622 1.36 3.54 14.16
N ILE A 623 1.37 4.87 14.06
CA ILE A 623 2.11 5.61 13.02
C ILE A 623 3.61 5.35 13.15
N ARG A 624 4.17 5.44 14.36
CA ARG A 624 5.57 5.13 14.64
C ARG A 624 5.94 3.70 14.26
N THR A 625 5.16 2.70 14.65
CA THR A 625 5.42 1.30 14.29
C THR A 625 5.37 1.07 12.79
N ASN A 626 4.38 1.63 12.10
CA ASN A 626 4.28 1.55 10.64
C ASN A 626 5.49 2.20 9.96
N LEU A 627 5.93 3.35 10.48
CA LEU A 627 7.09 4.06 9.97
C LEU A 627 8.37 3.23 10.09
N LEU A 628 8.60 2.66 11.27
CA LEU A 628 9.78 1.84 11.56
C LEU A 628 9.81 0.56 10.70
N GLN A 629 8.67 -0.11 10.50
CA GLN A 629 8.58 -1.29 9.64
C GLN A 629 9.01 -1.00 8.18
N VAL A 630 8.69 0.19 7.67
CA VAL A 630 9.16 0.61 6.33
C VAL A 630 10.65 0.93 6.37
N CYS A 631 11.13 1.63 7.41
CA CYS A 631 12.53 2.01 7.58
C CYS A 631 13.48 0.80 7.64
N GLU A 632 13.07 -0.28 8.30
CA GLU A 632 13.91 -1.46 8.49
C GLU A 632 14.21 -2.21 7.18
N ARG A 633 13.40 -2.00 6.14
CA ARG A 633 13.58 -2.64 4.83
C ARG A 633 14.60 -1.91 3.95
N ILE A 634 14.75 -0.60 4.13
CA ILE A 634 15.58 0.26 3.26
C ILE A 634 17.06 -0.17 3.27
N PRO A 635 17.72 -0.42 4.42
CA PRO A 635 19.13 -0.83 4.44
C PRO A 635 19.41 -2.15 3.70
N THR A 636 18.49 -3.12 3.80
CA THR A 636 18.61 -4.40 3.09
C THR A 636 18.49 -4.20 1.58
N ILE A 637 17.51 -3.41 1.12
CA ILE A 637 17.32 -3.11 -0.31
C ILE A 637 18.53 -2.35 -0.87
N SER A 638 19.02 -1.34 -0.13
CA SER A 638 20.22 -0.58 -0.47
C SER A 638 21.46 -1.48 -0.60
N THR A 639 21.62 -2.44 0.30
CA THR A 639 22.72 -3.43 0.24
C THR A 639 22.61 -4.34 -0.97
N GLN A 640 21.41 -4.87 -1.26
CA GLN A 640 21.15 -5.66 -2.46
C GLN A 640 21.44 -4.87 -3.74
N LEU A 641 21.04 -3.60 -3.79
CA LEU A 641 21.31 -2.71 -4.92
C LEU A 641 22.81 -2.51 -5.17
N LYS A 642 23.61 -2.33 -4.10
CA LYS A 642 25.08 -2.25 -4.19
C LYS A 642 25.69 -3.51 -4.78
N ILE A 643 25.24 -4.69 -4.32
CA ILE A 643 25.71 -5.99 -4.83
C ILE A 643 25.36 -6.14 -6.31
N LEU A 644 24.09 -5.93 -6.69
CA LEU A 644 23.61 -6.10 -8.08
C LEU A 644 24.24 -5.11 -9.06
N SER A 645 24.52 -3.89 -8.61
CA SER A 645 25.21 -2.87 -9.42
C SER A 645 26.67 -3.27 -9.66
N THR A 646 27.32 -3.84 -8.64
CA THR A 646 28.69 -4.39 -8.76
C THR A 646 28.73 -5.60 -9.71
N VAL A 647 27.77 -6.53 -9.60
CA VAL A 647 27.70 -7.72 -10.46
C VAL A 647 27.54 -7.35 -11.94
N LYS A 648 26.75 -6.33 -12.28
CA LYS A 648 26.63 -5.89 -13.68
C LYS A 648 27.82 -5.06 -14.14
N ALA A 649 28.43 -4.28 -13.26
CA ALA A 649 29.68 -3.61 -13.58
C ALA A 649 30.75 -4.61 -14.06
N THR A 650 30.75 -5.84 -13.51
CA THR A 650 31.67 -6.90 -13.93
C THR A 650 31.21 -7.69 -15.16
N MET A 651 29.95 -7.53 -15.60
CA MET A 651 29.33 -8.27 -16.71
C MET A 651 29.12 -7.41 -17.96
N LEU A 652 29.12 -6.08 -17.83
CA LEU A 652 29.05 -5.13 -18.96
C LEU A 652 30.18 -5.41 -19.96
N GLY A 653 29.82 -5.92 -21.14
CA GLY A 653 30.74 -6.24 -22.23
C GLY A 653 31.01 -7.73 -22.47
N ARG A 654 30.39 -8.66 -21.72
CA ARG A 654 30.48 -10.11 -21.97
C ARG A 654 29.13 -10.66 -22.45
N THR A 655 29.08 -11.15 -23.68
CA THR A 655 27.87 -11.75 -24.28
C THR A 655 27.44 -13.01 -23.51
N SER A 656 26.47 -12.88 -22.60
CA SER A 656 25.80 -14.05 -21.99
C SER A 656 24.40 -13.73 -21.47
N ILE A 657 23.55 -14.75 -21.49
CA ILE A 657 22.11 -14.76 -21.14
C ILE A 657 21.84 -14.31 -19.69
N SER A 658 22.84 -14.27 -18.79
CA SER A 658 22.65 -13.86 -17.39
C SER A 658 22.42 -12.36 -17.18
N ASP A 659 22.58 -11.56 -18.24
CA ASP A 659 22.39 -10.12 -18.16
C ASP A 659 20.92 -9.72 -17.88
N GLU A 660 19.96 -10.43 -18.46
CA GLU A 660 18.51 -10.13 -18.34
C GLU A 660 17.98 -10.37 -16.92
N GLU A 661 18.34 -11.49 -16.28
CA GLU A 661 17.90 -11.78 -14.90
C GLU A 661 18.50 -10.79 -13.89
N SER A 662 19.79 -10.45 -14.04
CA SER A 662 20.45 -9.48 -13.17
C SER A 662 19.83 -8.08 -13.27
N GLU A 663 19.35 -7.73 -14.46
CA GLU A 663 18.69 -6.45 -14.74
C GLU A 663 17.25 -6.43 -14.21
N GLN A 664 16.52 -7.53 -14.34
CA GLN A 664 15.17 -7.70 -13.75
C GLN A 664 15.18 -7.57 -12.22
N VAL A 665 16.18 -8.16 -11.55
CA VAL A 665 16.34 -8.04 -10.08
C VAL A 665 16.69 -6.61 -9.70
N ARG A 666 17.56 -5.93 -10.47
CA ARG A 666 17.87 -4.51 -10.22
C ARG A 666 16.65 -3.61 -10.37
N VAL A 667 15.89 -3.76 -11.46
CA VAL A 667 14.62 -3.05 -11.68
C VAL A 667 13.70 -3.23 -10.48
N SER A 668 13.60 -4.46 -9.97
CA SER A 668 12.79 -4.77 -8.80
C SER A 668 13.30 -4.07 -7.55
N CYS A 669 14.62 -4.06 -7.29
CA CYS A 669 15.21 -3.32 -6.17
C CYS A 669 14.93 -1.81 -6.26
N PHE A 670 15.07 -1.19 -7.43
CA PHE A 670 14.73 0.23 -7.62
C PHE A 670 13.24 0.51 -7.36
N TRP A 671 12.36 -0.32 -7.90
CA TRP A 671 10.92 -0.21 -7.64
C TRP A 671 10.57 -0.37 -6.17
N PHE A 672 11.17 -1.34 -5.48
CA PHE A 672 10.97 -1.50 -4.05
C PHE A 672 11.50 -0.31 -3.26
N LEU A 673 12.66 0.21 -3.63
CA LEU A 673 13.28 1.36 -2.97
C LEU A 673 12.40 2.61 -3.14
N ALA A 674 12.06 2.98 -4.38
CA ALA A 674 11.17 4.09 -4.70
C ALA A 674 9.80 3.97 -4.01
N ARG A 675 9.22 2.77 -3.98
CA ARG A 675 7.95 2.51 -3.29
C ARG A 675 8.07 2.61 -1.77
N SER A 676 9.18 2.19 -1.19
CA SER A 676 9.41 2.29 0.26
C SER A 676 9.53 3.76 0.69
N PHE A 677 10.16 4.59 -0.14
CA PHE A 677 10.22 6.04 0.07
C PHE A 677 8.89 6.75 -0.20
N SER A 678 8.14 6.36 -1.22
CA SER A 678 6.81 6.94 -1.48
C SER A 678 5.81 6.57 -0.36
N ALA A 679 5.90 5.34 0.16
CA ALA A 679 5.12 4.89 1.31
C ALA A 679 5.45 5.66 2.61
N PHE A 680 6.63 6.27 2.68
CA PHE A 680 7.02 7.15 3.78
C PHE A 680 6.10 8.38 3.85
N GLN A 681 5.72 8.95 2.70
CA GLN A 681 4.88 10.15 2.64
C GLN A 681 3.38 9.84 2.61
N MET A 682 2.98 8.67 2.11
CA MET A 682 1.56 8.25 2.07
C MET A 682 0.96 7.88 3.45
N ASN A 683 1.76 7.73 4.51
CA ASN A 683 1.22 7.81 5.85
C ASN A 683 0.83 9.26 6.12
N SER A 684 -0.45 9.57 5.93
CA SER A 684 -1.10 10.89 6.05
C SER A 684 -0.72 11.71 7.31
N ALA A 685 -0.17 11.07 8.34
CA ALA A 685 0.35 11.72 9.53
C ALA A 685 1.72 12.39 9.38
N LEU A 686 2.58 11.93 8.45
CA LEU A 686 3.88 12.58 8.21
C LEU A 686 3.71 13.93 7.52
N GLY A 687 2.72 14.10 6.65
CA GLY A 687 2.36 15.42 6.10
C GLY A 687 1.89 16.40 7.18
N LYS A 688 1.24 15.92 8.25
CA LYS A 688 0.86 16.76 9.41
C LYS A 688 2.06 17.03 10.34
N PHE A 689 2.92 16.04 10.60
CA PHE A 689 4.13 16.23 11.41
C PHE A 689 5.20 17.09 10.71
N LEU A 690 5.32 17.01 9.39
CA LEU A 690 6.25 17.83 8.58
C LEU A 690 5.78 19.28 8.42
N VAL A 691 4.49 19.57 8.65
CA VAL A 691 3.94 20.93 8.69
C VAL A 691 3.88 21.49 10.12
N CYS A 692 3.54 20.67 11.12
CA CYS A 692 3.46 21.11 12.53
C CYS A 692 4.79 21.06 13.27
N GLY A 693 5.84 20.45 12.72
CA GLY A 693 7.19 20.44 13.29
C GLY A 693 7.94 21.77 13.15
N MET A 694 7.31 22.83 12.64
CA MET A 694 7.88 24.18 12.56
C MET A 694 7.45 25.12 13.71
N ASP A 695 6.57 24.69 14.62
CA ASP A 695 6.19 25.48 15.81
C ASP A 695 6.62 24.78 17.11
N SER A 696 7.94 24.65 17.31
CA SER A 696 8.56 24.43 18.63
C SER A 696 9.83 25.24 18.75
#